data_AF-A0A919PAX3-F1
#
_entry.id   AF-A0A919PAX3-F1
#
_cell.length_a   1.000
_cell.length_b   1.000
_cell.length_c   1.000
_cell.angle_alpha   90.00
_cell.angle_beta   90.00
_cell.angle_gamma   90.00
#
_symmetry.space_group_name_H-M   'P 1'
#
loop_
_entity.id
_entity.type
_entity.pdbx_description
1 polymer ?
#
loop_
_entity_poly.entity_id
_entity_poly.type
_entity_poly.pdbx_seq_one_letter_code
_entity_poly.pdbx_strand_id
1 'polypeptide(L)'
;MTNLTCFWHPKLGYFDLSLDDRCEDCGREMRHPLTHLPVESIRDYEVVSAIDRGYYSATFAARGPLGQMVCLKVIPKAIYALRGKDFRKESVLHASIAEGTQHLVNIRDAFDFDVTFSGDSESMPCHIAVLDYVQGESLRAKLEQPDLAATAIAQIAVDLLRLLQELENKQVYHNDLHAGNILVQTLPSEAQRGGDAIDSYTKAVAVDLGSVLDASRSDESTQVADNHQVTTHLMRLALQATPDPASAPDLEFRLALALNEIADLLRPDNLAQRAPNYTDLITNIHSAFITASSPWMTPPAGLSRFGDSFNAQTMRPWFVPRLLVDPDGEWQRRIESPGPMVITGMRGCGKTMLLRALQFHARASVGASDSSSTEMSTDAAIRLRQDGYVGLYVSCNRLLDGLGKPDGPLHEPHTRLFLCYAREALQALRHLTDIAGRSSVSPAAPLPIASVISLHVTGSDIKAGDDIHVLERKILKMLRSLESGAAVHRLESHPAIAMPALATAITECTDVWSGARVLFLLDDVSTRHLNEESIQALLSSLMFPSETCAFKVTTEAQTLELVLKSPGLVETARIGRDYETFDLASAIYSKLRDNNGRAGRDFVANVLQQRADLTATHPERSPRELLGDRPLIEISRQIASSTETSSARKDVYFGMSALAAVCVGDIGDVISIYELILARAGGSTAIPIAPAHQSGAFQEFCSRRLYQLSRRKGRLKLIADGFAKASHDLLVQSARRNDGSRIRDYASIYVRVTSGDIDGQLLQLRELMDAGVFVLTGGPDAPRTKTRDSDPIAQYTLTFRKLLGLSNAIGLTQRDRFELSGQNLIDFLESPENSREILKKNLAAGRSGTATFVSAPGPAPRLDEIKSSSPTATRAAAAPQTLFESVATTRGVESPPAAITANSAPLETVPYPDIINVDNTKLADLHVNTLVTALGFEDRALISTQRALSALTPNRVVAITYPSGPGGIDFENALDRSGAEVSYVDADSPIDFAPSSLPSLSAIDTTGMTKPHIYHAVRSLLSRDGAVVVVHTEAEEYYPLNEDVGARLSLAPDDDYARLEACGDILTGEKRPYHFVSMHSADVDDGRRRVLLASSSAKHERLFSLLEERDYDHVEILIPEGSSPRKDLARLAARVAAKDFHSSRFRQVGSSSATDVLAVARATYEEFYKRANFNFEVGLTGSKLHTVALAAASTALKFSQAWYVRPDEFDPARFTTGAGNTSMLLITSPRARESG
;
A
#
# COMPACT_ATOMS: atom_id res chain seq x y z
N MET A 1 12.54 -35.80 26.47
CA MET A 1 12.39 -37.11 27.13
C MET A 1 12.54 -38.16 26.05
N THR A 2 13.42 -39.14 26.24
CA THR A 2 13.73 -40.19 25.27
C THR A 2 13.25 -41.51 25.83
N ASN A 3 12.22 -42.09 25.24
CA ASN A 3 11.79 -43.44 25.60
C ASN A 3 12.78 -44.42 24.97
N LEU A 4 13.57 -45.12 25.79
CA LEU A 4 14.59 -46.09 25.35
C LEU A 4 14.42 -47.43 26.06
N THR A 5 14.86 -48.51 25.44
CA THR A 5 15.07 -49.80 26.11
C THR A 5 16.45 -50.35 25.77
N CYS A 6 16.95 -51.31 26.54
CA CYS A 6 18.24 -51.92 26.24
C CYS A 6 18.17 -52.63 24.88
N PHE A 7 19.19 -52.42 24.04
CA PHE A 7 19.28 -53.04 22.72
C PHE A 7 19.47 -54.57 22.80
N TRP A 8 20.21 -55.07 23.80
CA TRP A 8 20.40 -56.51 24.03
C TRP A 8 19.29 -57.15 24.86
N HIS A 9 18.74 -56.41 25.82
CA HIS A 9 17.69 -56.88 26.73
C HIS A 9 16.43 -56.01 26.61
N PRO A 10 15.76 -56.01 25.44
CA PRO A 10 14.61 -55.15 25.22
C PRO A 10 13.44 -55.56 26.14
N LYS A 11 12.80 -54.56 26.76
CA LYS A 11 11.58 -54.72 27.58
C LYS A 11 10.45 -53.90 26.96
N LEU A 12 9.20 -54.33 27.14
CA LEU A 12 8.02 -53.54 26.76
C LEU A 12 7.63 -52.60 27.90
N GLY A 13 7.32 -51.35 27.56
CA GLY A 13 6.94 -50.32 28.54
C GLY A 13 7.49 -48.94 28.18
N TYR A 14 7.09 -47.91 28.93
CA TYR A 14 7.69 -46.58 28.83
C TYR A 14 8.79 -46.47 29.88
N PHE A 15 10.03 -46.25 29.44
CA PHE A 15 11.18 -46.10 30.33
C PHE A 15 11.84 -44.75 30.02
N ASP A 16 11.85 -43.85 31.02
CA ASP A 16 12.51 -42.54 30.89
C ASP A 16 14.01 -42.72 31.12
N LEU A 17 14.69 -43.20 30.08
CA LEU A 17 16.11 -43.53 30.11
C LEU A 17 16.89 -42.58 29.18
N SER A 18 18.06 -42.15 29.64
CA SER A 18 19.05 -41.41 28.87
C SER A 18 19.96 -42.34 28.08
N LEU A 19 20.67 -41.80 27.09
CA LEU A 19 21.68 -42.54 26.32
C LEU A 19 22.85 -43.03 27.20
N ASP A 20 23.10 -42.38 28.33
CA ASP A 20 24.19 -42.70 29.27
C ASP A 20 23.76 -43.72 30.35
N ASP A 21 22.47 -44.02 30.44
CA ASP A 21 21.95 -44.96 31.43
C ASP A 21 22.36 -46.39 31.08
N ARG A 22 22.58 -47.21 32.10
CA ARG A 22 23.03 -48.60 31.96
C ARG A 22 21.89 -49.57 32.15
N CYS A 23 21.89 -50.62 31.33
CA CYS A 23 20.95 -51.73 31.48
C CYS A 23 21.26 -52.53 32.74
N GLU A 24 20.23 -52.81 33.54
CA GLU A 24 20.35 -53.62 34.76
C GLU A 24 20.79 -55.07 34.48
N ASP A 25 20.44 -55.60 33.29
CA ASP A 25 20.69 -57.01 32.94
C ASP A 25 22.09 -57.23 32.35
N CYS A 26 22.62 -56.29 31.56
CA CYS A 26 23.93 -56.44 30.91
C CYS A 26 24.99 -55.37 31.23
N GLY A 27 24.64 -54.34 32.01
CA GLY A 27 25.55 -53.26 32.39
C GLY A 27 25.99 -52.32 31.26
N ARG A 28 25.54 -52.56 30.01
CA ARG A 28 25.83 -51.71 28.83
C ARG A 28 25.01 -50.42 28.87
N GLU A 29 25.60 -49.33 28.40
CA GLU A 29 24.92 -48.05 28.24
C GLU A 29 23.90 -48.11 27.09
N MET A 30 22.82 -47.32 27.13
CA MET A 30 21.81 -47.30 26.06
C MET A 30 22.39 -46.85 24.72
N ARG A 31 23.45 -46.03 24.73
CA ARG A 31 24.22 -45.62 23.53
C ARG A 31 25.19 -46.66 23.00
N HIS A 32 25.36 -47.81 23.64
CA HIS A 32 26.37 -48.80 23.27
C HIS A 32 26.37 -49.18 21.77
N PRO A 33 25.21 -49.38 21.09
CA PRO A 33 25.20 -49.65 19.64
C PRO A 33 25.71 -48.48 18.77
N LEU A 34 25.71 -47.25 19.28
CA LEU A 34 26.20 -46.08 18.55
C LEU A 34 27.71 -45.86 18.74
N THR A 35 28.24 -46.19 19.93
CA THR A 35 29.67 -46.04 20.23
C THR A 35 30.48 -47.23 19.74
N HIS A 36 29.88 -48.42 19.68
CA HIS A 36 30.49 -49.64 19.20
C HIS A 36 29.89 -50.03 17.86
N LEU A 37 30.45 -49.55 16.75
CA LEU A 37 29.94 -49.85 15.40
C LEU A 37 30.07 -51.35 15.06
N PRO A 38 29.21 -51.90 14.18
CA PRO A 38 29.39 -53.25 13.62
C PRO A 38 30.81 -53.46 13.05
N VAL A 39 31.49 -54.55 13.45
CA VAL A 39 32.90 -54.83 13.06
C VAL A 39 33.05 -55.40 11.66
N GLU A 40 32.02 -56.06 11.14
CA GLU A 40 31.96 -56.61 9.79
C GLU A 40 30.89 -55.87 8.99
N SER A 41 31.00 -55.92 7.66
CA SER A 41 29.91 -55.45 6.79
C SER A 41 28.63 -56.21 7.12
N ILE A 42 27.51 -55.51 7.24
CA ILE A 42 26.21 -56.15 7.40
C ILE A 42 25.84 -56.67 6.02
N ARG A 43 26.15 -57.95 5.75
CA ARG A 43 26.09 -58.54 4.41
C ARG A 43 26.98 -57.75 3.43
N ASP A 44 26.39 -57.14 2.40
CA ASP A 44 27.08 -56.39 1.34
C ASP A 44 27.15 -54.88 1.63
N TYR A 45 26.82 -54.46 2.87
CA TYR A 45 26.77 -53.05 3.28
C TYR A 45 27.89 -52.72 4.28
N GLU A 46 28.76 -51.80 3.90
CA GLU A 46 29.84 -51.28 4.74
C GLU A 46 29.31 -50.16 5.64
N VAL A 47 29.32 -50.35 6.97
CA VAL A 47 28.89 -49.32 7.92
C VAL A 47 29.92 -48.20 7.98
N VAL A 48 29.50 -46.97 7.71
CA VAL A 48 30.34 -45.77 7.68
C VAL A 48 30.30 -45.04 9.02
N SER A 49 29.11 -44.84 9.57
CA SER A 49 28.91 -44.13 10.84
C SER A 49 27.58 -44.47 11.51
N ALA A 50 27.49 -44.28 12.82
CA ALA A 50 26.21 -44.26 13.53
C ALA A 50 25.45 -42.96 13.24
N ILE A 51 24.12 -43.06 13.16
CA ILE A 51 23.21 -41.91 12.97
C ILE A 51 22.46 -41.63 14.27
N ASP A 52 21.65 -42.58 14.73
CA ASP A 52 20.73 -42.36 15.85
C ASP A 52 20.29 -43.65 16.55
N ARG A 53 19.75 -43.51 17.77
CA ARG A 53 19.20 -44.59 18.60
C ARG A 53 17.72 -44.31 18.91
N GLY A 54 16.82 -45.08 18.31
CA GLY A 54 15.39 -45.06 18.63
C GLY A 54 15.05 -45.87 19.88
N TYR A 55 13.77 -46.11 20.20
CA TYR A 55 13.35 -46.90 21.38
C TYR A 55 14.07 -48.27 21.46
N TYR A 56 14.15 -49.00 20.34
CA TYR A 56 14.69 -50.37 20.28
C TYR A 56 15.58 -50.65 19.05
N SER A 57 15.78 -49.66 18.17
CA SER A 57 16.61 -49.77 16.97
C SER A 57 17.86 -48.89 17.04
N ALA A 58 18.93 -49.31 16.37
CA ALA A 58 20.10 -48.49 16.10
C ALA A 58 20.21 -48.23 14.60
N THR A 59 20.47 -46.99 14.21
CA THR A 59 20.43 -46.55 12.82
C THR A 59 21.83 -46.13 12.38
N PHE A 60 22.27 -46.61 11.21
CA PHE A 60 23.63 -46.39 10.69
C PHE A 60 23.60 -45.90 9.25
N ALA A 61 24.57 -45.06 8.89
CA ALA A 61 24.87 -44.75 7.49
C ALA A 61 25.80 -45.84 6.95
N ALA A 62 25.47 -46.41 5.80
CA ALA A 62 26.28 -47.46 5.19
C ALA A 62 26.42 -47.24 3.67
N ARG A 63 27.49 -47.80 3.11
CA ARG A 63 27.72 -47.84 1.66
C ARG A 63 27.28 -49.20 1.14
N GLY A 64 26.33 -49.19 0.19
CA GLY A 64 25.86 -50.39 -0.47
C GLY A 64 26.80 -50.91 -1.56
N PRO A 65 26.48 -52.07 -2.16
CA PRO A 65 27.39 -52.77 -3.07
C PRO A 65 27.74 -52.02 -4.36
N LEU A 66 26.94 -51.04 -4.79
CA LEU A 66 27.25 -50.18 -5.95
C LEU A 66 27.81 -48.81 -5.53
N GLY A 67 28.21 -48.66 -4.27
CA GLY A 67 28.79 -47.43 -3.74
C GLY A 67 27.78 -46.37 -3.28
N GLN A 68 26.48 -46.61 -3.42
CA GLN A 68 25.43 -45.70 -2.97
C GLN A 68 25.31 -45.67 -1.44
N MET A 69 25.03 -44.49 -0.88
CA MET A 69 24.72 -44.37 0.55
C MET A 69 23.31 -44.88 0.86
N VAL A 70 23.18 -45.66 1.92
CA VAL A 70 21.90 -46.17 2.47
C VAL A 70 21.87 -45.97 3.98
N CYS A 71 20.67 -46.03 4.54
CA CYS A 71 20.45 -46.00 5.98
C CYS A 71 20.06 -47.42 6.44
N LEU A 72 20.84 -48.01 7.34
CA LEU A 72 20.56 -49.32 7.93
C LEU A 72 19.88 -49.13 9.29
N LYS A 73 18.62 -49.56 9.40
CA LYS A 73 17.93 -49.64 10.68
C LYS A 73 18.08 -51.07 11.22
N VAL A 74 18.89 -51.23 12.25
CA VAL A 74 19.24 -52.50 12.88
C VAL A 74 18.38 -52.69 14.13
N ILE A 75 17.66 -53.80 14.18
CA ILE A 75 16.63 -54.05 15.18
C ILE A 75 16.83 -55.45 15.79
N PRO A 76 16.94 -55.62 17.12
CA PRO A 76 17.08 -56.94 17.73
C PRO A 76 15.83 -57.79 17.47
N LYS A 77 15.96 -59.06 17.04
CA LYS A 77 14.79 -59.93 16.78
C LYS A 77 13.89 -60.13 18.00
N ALA A 78 14.48 -60.09 19.20
CA ALA A 78 13.79 -60.28 20.47
C ALA A 78 12.60 -59.32 20.66
N ILE A 79 12.70 -58.07 20.19
CA ILE A 79 11.62 -57.09 20.36
C ILE A 79 10.38 -57.39 19.50
N TYR A 80 10.58 -57.93 18.30
CA TYR A 80 9.48 -58.30 17.40
C TYR A 80 8.72 -59.51 17.95
N ALA A 81 9.44 -60.48 18.52
CA ALA A 81 8.86 -61.61 19.24
C ALA A 81 8.04 -61.14 20.45
N LEU A 82 8.56 -60.19 21.24
CA LEU A 82 7.84 -59.61 22.39
C LEU A 82 6.55 -58.88 21.99
N ARG A 83 6.55 -58.19 20.84
CA ARG A 83 5.38 -57.44 20.34
C ARG A 83 4.40 -58.27 19.51
N GLY A 84 4.73 -59.52 19.17
CA GLY A 84 3.93 -60.33 18.25
C GLY A 84 3.84 -59.73 16.84
N LYS A 85 4.85 -58.98 16.41
CA LYS A 85 4.90 -58.32 15.09
C LYS A 85 5.61 -59.20 14.05
N ASP A 86 5.30 -58.99 12.78
CA ASP A 86 5.96 -59.64 11.63
C ASP A 86 6.76 -58.60 10.84
N PHE A 87 8.10 -58.68 10.92
CA PHE A 87 9.02 -57.74 10.27
C PHE A 87 8.87 -57.72 8.75
N ARG A 88 8.63 -58.87 8.13
CA ARG A 88 8.53 -58.95 6.67
C ARG A 88 7.23 -58.32 6.17
N LYS A 89 6.12 -58.52 6.89
CA LYS A 89 4.86 -57.82 6.59
C LYS A 89 4.98 -56.31 6.76
N GLU A 90 5.62 -55.85 7.85
CA GLU A 90 5.87 -54.42 8.09
C GLU A 90 6.71 -53.81 6.96
N SER A 91 7.77 -54.51 6.51
CA SER A 91 8.63 -54.06 5.41
C SER A 91 7.92 -54.00 4.05
N VAL A 92 7.06 -54.98 3.75
CA VAL A 92 6.25 -54.97 2.51
C VAL A 92 5.23 -53.83 2.53
N LEU A 93 4.60 -53.59 3.68
CA LEU A 93 3.68 -52.47 3.86
C LEU A 93 4.42 -51.14 3.66
N HIS A 94 5.59 -50.95 4.29
CA HIS A 94 6.44 -49.78 4.07
C HIS A 94 6.71 -49.57 2.58
N ALA A 95 7.18 -50.60 1.86
CA ALA A 95 7.47 -50.50 0.42
C ALA A 95 6.24 -50.02 -0.38
N SER A 96 5.05 -50.58 -0.12
CA SER A 96 3.81 -50.17 -0.80
C SER A 96 3.39 -48.73 -0.50
N ILE A 97 3.63 -48.26 0.73
CA ILE A 97 3.27 -46.90 1.16
C ILE A 97 4.29 -45.87 0.66
N ALA A 98 5.56 -46.23 0.53
CA ALA A 98 6.59 -45.36 -0.05
C ALA A 98 6.57 -45.36 -1.59
N GLU A 99 5.92 -46.33 -2.22
CA GLU A 99 5.86 -46.42 -3.69
C GLU A 99 5.21 -45.18 -4.32
N GLY A 100 5.87 -44.62 -5.33
CA GLY A 100 5.35 -43.50 -6.14
C GLY A 100 5.36 -42.13 -5.45
N THR A 101 5.79 -42.02 -4.19
CA THR A 101 5.84 -40.75 -3.45
C THR A 101 7.27 -40.28 -3.21
N GLN A 102 7.44 -38.96 -3.16
CA GLN A 102 8.72 -38.32 -2.83
C GLN A 102 8.78 -37.85 -1.37
N HIS A 103 7.67 -37.96 -0.62
CA HIS A 103 7.51 -37.40 0.72
C HIS A 103 7.71 -38.44 1.84
N LEU A 104 7.88 -39.71 1.50
CA LEU A 104 8.19 -40.80 2.42
C LEU A 104 9.49 -41.48 2.01
N VAL A 105 10.32 -41.86 2.97
CA VAL A 105 11.58 -42.59 2.70
C VAL A 105 11.29 -43.98 2.15
N ASN A 106 11.98 -44.37 1.08
CA ASN A 106 11.80 -45.70 0.50
C ASN A 106 12.59 -46.77 1.26
N ILE A 107 12.07 -47.99 1.26
CA ILE A 107 12.76 -49.20 1.73
C ILE A 107 13.25 -50.00 0.52
N ARG A 108 14.55 -50.26 0.47
CA ARG A 108 15.21 -50.94 -0.64
C ARG A 108 15.29 -52.45 -0.45
N ASP A 109 15.52 -52.89 0.78
CA ASP A 109 15.65 -54.30 1.14
C ASP A 109 15.33 -54.48 2.63
N ALA A 110 15.00 -55.72 3.01
CA ALA A 110 14.75 -56.11 4.39
C ALA A 110 15.13 -57.57 4.60
N PHE A 111 16.02 -57.84 5.56
CA PHE A 111 16.52 -59.19 5.82
C PHE A 111 16.94 -59.39 7.27
N ASP A 112 17.24 -60.64 7.61
CA ASP A 112 17.77 -61.02 8.91
C ASP A 112 19.29 -61.18 8.84
N PHE A 113 19.99 -60.72 9.88
CA PHE A 113 21.45 -60.85 9.97
C PHE A 113 21.90 -60.90 11.42
N ASP A 114 22.94 -61.69 11.71
CA ASP A 114 23.58 -61.71 13.03
C ASP A 114 24.67 -60.65 13.08
N VAL A 115 24.48 -59.60 13.87
CA VAL A 115 25.36 -58.43 13.90
C VAL A 115 26.31 -58.51 15.08
N THR A 116 27.61 -58.37 14.82
CA THR A 116 28.65 -58.27 15.86
C THR A 116 29.10 -56.82 15.98
N PHE A 117 28.97 -56.23 17.17
CA PHE A 117 29.40 -54.86 17.45
C PHE A 117 30.85 -54.82 17.97
N SER A 118 31.57 -53.74 17.71
CA SER A 118 33.00 -53.65 18.05
C SER A 118 33.24 -53.75 19.55
N GLY A 119 34.08 -54.71 19.98
CA GLY A 119 34.35 -54.95 21.40
C GLY A 119 33.39 -55.93 22.07
N ASP A 120 32.35 -56.41 21.38
CA ASP A 120 31.56 -57.56 21.80
C ASP A 120 32.11 -58.88 21.20
N SER A 121 32.01 -59.97 21.94
CA SER A 121 32.47 -61.30 21.52
C SER A 121 31.39 -62.18 20.88
N GLU A 122 30.12 -61.78 20.98
CA GLU A 122 28.97 -62.55 20.51
C GLU A 122 28.19 -61.76 19.47
N SER A 123 27.76 -62.44 18.40
CA SER A 123 26.86 -61.89 17.40
C SER A 123 25.42 -61.89 17.91
N MET A 124 24.63 -60.88 17.52
CA MET A 124 23.24 -60.74 17.95
C MET A 124 22.28 -60.83 16.77
N PRO A 125 21.23 -61.68 16.84
CA PRO A 125 20.26 -61.81 15.77
C PRO A 125 19.42 -60.55 15.63
N CYS A 126 19.51 -59.91 14.46
CA CYS A 126 18.82 -58.67 14.15
C CYS A 126 17.97 -58.79 12.87
N HIS A 127 16.91 -57.98 12.82
CA HIS A 127 16.24 -57.56 11.59
C HIS A 127 16.92 -56.29 11.07
N ILE A 128 17.18 -56.25 9.77
CA ILE A 128 17.84 -55.14 9.08
C ILE A 128 16.87 -54.59 8.03
N ALA A 129 16.49 -53.33 8.16
CA ALA A 129 15.79 -52.60 7.10
C ALA A 129 16.78 -51.66 6.40
N VAL A 130 16.87 -51.77 5.08
CA VAL A 130 17.72 -50.93 4.23
C VAL A 130 16.87 -49.82 3.65
N LEU A 131 17.07 -48.59 4.11
CA LEU A 131 16.32 -47.41 3.69
C LEU A 131 17.17 -46.51 2.78
N ASP A 132 16.50 -45.67 1.99
CA ASP A 132 17.16 -44.55 1.31
C ASP A 132 17.88 -43.66 2.33
N TYR A 133 19.15 -43.31 2.05
CA TYR A 133 19.86 -42.34 2.86
C TYR A 133 19.40 -40.93 2.51
N VAL A 134 18.76 -40.27 3.47
CA VAL A 134 18.34 -38.89 3.39
C VAL A 134 19.41 -38.01 4.01
N GLN A 135 20.15 -37.26 3.19
CA GLN A 135 21.14 -36.29 3.66
C GLN A 135 20.44 -34.98 4.05
N GLY A 136 20.05 -34.87 5.32
CA GLY A 136 19.36 -33.69 5.83
C GLY A 136 19.34 -33.62 7.36
N GLU A 137 18.86 -32.51 7.89
CA GLU A 137 18.66 -32.31 9.33
C GLU A 137 17.19 -32.58 9.70
N SER A 138 16.90 -32.96 10.93
CA SER A 138 15.50 -33.10 11.37
C SER A 138 14.78 -31.74 11.36
N LEU A 139 13.46 -31.75 11.12
CA LEU A 139 12.62 -30.56 11.23
C LEU A 139 12.73 -29.94 12.62
N ARG A 140 12.90 -30.76 13.66
CA ARG A 140 13.17 -30.27 15.02
C ARG A 140 14.41 -29.37 15.07
N ALA A 141 15.52 -29.81 14.49
CA ALA A 141 16.74 -29.02 14.44
C ALA A 141 16.56 -27.75 13.60
N LYS A 142 15.83 -27.83 12.48
CA LYS A 142 15.49 -26.65 11.66
C LYS A 142 14.65 -25.61 12.41
N LEU A 143 13.67 -26.05 13.21
CA LEU A 143 12.83 -25.18 14.02
C LEU A 143 13.57 -24.54 15.20
N GLU A 144 14.76 -25.04 15.56
CA GLU A 144 15.65 -24.46 16.57
C GLU A 144 16.68 -23.48 15.96
N GLN A 145 16.87 -23.49 14.63
CA GLN A 145 17.75 -22.56 13.92
C GLN A 145 17.11 -21.16 13.87
N PRO A 146 17.84 -20.09 14.24
CA PRO A 146 17.39 -18.72 13.96
C PRO A 146 17.43 -18.45 12.45
N ASP A 147 16.43 -17.74 11.93
CA ASP A 147 16.38 -17.20 10.55
C ASP A 147 16.18 -18.21 9.40
N LEU A 148 15.21 -19.13 9.51
CA LEU A 148 14.78 -19.91 8.34
C LEU A 148 14.16 -18.99 7.25
N ALA A 149 14.55 -19.17 5.99
CA ALA A 149 14.05 -18.34 4.89
C ALA A 149 12.56 -18.59 4.63
N ALA A 150 11.81 -17.55 4.25
CA ALA A 150 10.37 -17.64 3.97
C ALA A 150 10.04 -18.68 2.88
N THR A 151 10.90 -18.78 1.86
CA THR A 151 10.81 -19.78 0.78
C THR A 151 10.88 -21.20 1.32
N ALA A 152 11.87 -21.49 2.19
CA ALA A 152 12.03 -22.78 2.83
C ALA A 152 10.87 -23.11 3.77
N ILE A 153 10.43 -22.15 4.59
CA ILE A 153 9.26 -22.29 5.48
C ILE A 153 8.03 -22.68 4.65
N ALA A 154 7.73 -21.92 3.59
CA ALA A 154 6.57 -22.18 2.74
C ALA A 154 6.67 -23.56 2.06
N GLN A 155 7.86 -23.94 1.57
CA GLN A 155 8.05 -25.23 0.91
C GLN A 155 7.94 -26.42 1.88
N ILE A 156 8.47 -26.30 3.10
CA ILE A 156 8.31 -27.33 4.14
C ILE A 156 6.83 -27.50 4.45
N ALA A 157 6.09 -26.40 4.64
CA ALA A 157 4.65 -26.46 4.90
C ALA A 157 3.87 -27.14 3.75
N VAL A 158 4.19 -26.83 2.49
CA VAL A 158 3.61 -27.50 1.32
C VAL A 158 3.91 -29.00 1.33
N ASP A 159 5.15 -29.39 1.62
CA ASP A 159 5.55 -30.80 1.66
C ASP A 159 4.86 -31.57 2.80
N LEU A 160 4.62 -30.94 3.95
CA LEU A 160 3.86 -31.54 5.06
C LEU A 160 2.38 -31.77 4.69
N LEU A 161 1.75 -30.83 3.98
CA LEU A 161 0.38 -30.99 3.51
C LEU A 161 0.27 -32.07 2.41
N ARG A 162 1.24 -32.12 1.48
CA ARG A 162 1.33 -33.20 0.48
C ARG A 162 1.53 -34.55 1.13
N LEU A 163 2.35 -34.63 2.18
CA LEU A 163 2.53 -35.86 2.96
C LEU A 163 1.19 -36.34 3.57
N LEU A 164 0.42 -35.45 4.20
CA LEU A 164 -0.89 -35.81 4.74
C LEU A 164 -1.85 -36.29 3.64
N GLN A 165 -1.88 -35.59 2.49
CA GLN A 165 -2.69 -35.98 1.34
C GLN A 165 -2.32 -37.37 0.80
N GLU A 166 -1.02 -37.69 0.72
CA GLU A 166 -0.54 -39.01 0.29
C GLU A 166 -0.94 -40.11 1.27
N LEU A 167 -0.81 -39.87 2.58
CA LEU A 167 -1.24 -40.81 3.63
C LEU A 167 -2.75 -41.06 3.57
N GLU A 168 -3.56 -40.01 3.39
CA GLU A 168 -5.02 -40.11 3.25
C GLU A 168 -5.42 -40.87 1.99
N ASN A 169 -4.82 -40.57 0.84
CA ASN A 169 -5.07 -41.26 -0.42
C ASN A 169 -4.78 -42.76 -0.33
N LYS A 170 -3.76 -43.13 0.45
CA LYS A 170 -3.37 -44.52 0.71
C LYS A 170 -4.11 -45.16 1.88
N GLN A 171 -5.02 -44.42 2.54
CA GLN A 171 -5.81 -44.85 3.69
C GLN A 171 -4.95 -45.38 4.86
N VAL A 172 -3.85 -44.70 5.14
CA VAL A 172 -2.90 -45.07 6.21
C VAL A 172 -2.56 -43.87 7.07
N TYR A 173 -2.17 -44.14 8.31
CA TYR A 173 -1.73 -43.14 9.28
C TYR A 173 -0.30 -43.47 9.72
N HIS A 174 0.57 -42.46 9.76
CA HIS A 174 1.94 -42.60 10.25
C HIS A 174 1.97 -42.88 11.77
N ASN A 175 1.06 -42.26 12.52
CA ASN A 175 0.89 -42.39 13.98
C ASN A 175 2.11 -41.97 14.83
N ASP A 176 3.12 -41.34 14.23
CA ASP A 176 4.35 -40.91 14.93
C ASP A 176 5.07 -39.77 14.21
N LEU A 177 4.30 -38.86 13.60
CA LEU A 177 4.82 -37.81 12.71
C LEU A 177 5.38 -36.58 13.48
N HIS A 178 6.14 -36.81 14.56
CA HIS A 178 6.79 -35.73 15.30
C HIS A 178 7.95 -35.12 14.49
N ALA A 179 8.40 -33.90 14.85
CA ALA A 179 9.42 -33.15 14.10
C ALA A 179 10.80 -33.83 13.99
N GLY A 180 11.04 -34.91 14.73
CA GLY A 180 12.25 -35.72 14.64
C GLY A 180 12.21 -36.72 13.48
N ASN A 181 11.00 -37.18 13.12
CA ASN A 181 10.76 -38.13 12.03
C ASN A 181 10.50 -37.44 10.68
N ILE A 182 10.78 -36.14 10.58
CA ILE A 182 10.74 -35.39 9.32
C ILE A 182 12.15 -34.87 9.09
N LEU A 183 12.77 -35.26 7.98
CA LEU A 183 14.08 -34.79 7.57
C LEU A 183 13.94 -33.73 6.47
N VAL A 184 14.63 -32.61 6.63
CA VAL A 184 14.68 -31.49 5.69
C VAL A 184 16.02 -31.53 4.94
N GLN A 185 15.95 -31.76 3.63
CA GLN A 185 17.09 -31.83 2.73
C GLN A 185 17.30 -30.51 2.00
N THR A 186 18.57 -30.20 1.73
CA THR A 186 18.97 -29.22 0.71
C THR A 186 19.44 -29.97 -0.52
N LEU A 187 18.67 -29.87 -1.60
CA LEU A 187 18.95 -30.56 -2.86
C LEU A 187 20.07 -29.86 -3.61
N PRO A 188 20.98 -30.60 -4.28
CA PRO A 188 21.95 -30.02 -5.19
C PRO A 188 21.24 -29.44 -6.44
N SER A 189 21.92 -28.53 -7.14
CA SER A 189 21.41 -27.88 -8.36
C SER A 189 20.95 -28.84 -9.45
N GLU A 190 21.60 -30.00 -9.56
CA GLU A 190 21.26 -31.06 -10.53
C GLU A 190 19.98 -31.81 -10.17
N ALA A 191 19.59 -31.82 -8.88
CA ALA A 191 18.41 -32.52 -8.37
C ALA A 191 17.31 -31.56 -7.90
N GLN A 192 17.38 -30.30 -8.30
CA GLN A 192 16.39 -29.29 -7.96
C GLN A 192 14.99 -29.71 -8.41
N ARG A 193 13.97 -29.28 -7.67
CA ARG A 193 12.58 -29.56 -7.97
C ARG A 193 12.11 -28.71 -9.14
N GLY A 194 11.49 -29.36 -10.12
CA GLY A 194 10.69 -28.68 -11.15
C GLY A 194 9.26 -28.43 -10.69
N GLY A 195 8.47 -27.76 -11.54
CA GLY A 195 7.04 -27.55 -11.31
C GLY A 195 6.72 -26.33 -10.42
N ASP A 196 5.69 -26.48 -9.58
CA ASP A 196 5.08 -25.43 -8.77
C ASP A 196 5.82 -25.13 -7.45
N ALA A 197 6.98 -25.75 -7.18
CA ALA A 197 7.73 -25.58 -5.94
C ALA A 197 8.12 -24.10 -5.68
N ILE A 198 7.85 -23.63 -4.45
CA ILE A 198 8.22 -22.29 -3.96
C ILE A 198 9.73 -22.23 -3.72
N ASP A 199 10.28 -23.25 -3.06
CA ASP A 199 11.72 -23.45 -2.94
C ASP A 199 12.11 -24.73 -3.68
N SER A 200 12.98 -24.58 -4.66
CA SER A 200 13.37 -25.70 -5.52
C SER A 200 14.44 -26.59 -4.90
N TYR A 201 15.08 -26.12 -3.83
CA TYR A 201 16.18 -26.82 -3.16
C TYR A 201 15.75 -27.43 -1.84
N THR A 202 14.65 -26.95 -1.25
CA THR A 202 14.15 -27.50 0.01
C THR A 202 13.19 -28.67 -0.22
N LYS A 203 13.40 -29.75 0.54
CA LYS A 203 12.52 -30.93 0.53
C LYS A 203 12.35 -31.50 1.93
N ALA A 204 11.11 -31.65 2.38
CA ALA A 204 10.79 -32.39 3.62
C ALA A 204 10.33 -33.82 3.30
N VAL A 205 10.89 -34.79 4.03
CA VAL A 205 10.61 -36.23 3.87
C VAL A 205 10.36 -36.86 5.23
N ALA A 206 9.25 -37.57 5.37
CA ALA A 206 8.98 -38.37 6.56
C ALA A 206 9.78 -39.69 6.55
N VAL A 207 10.30 -40.03 7.72
CA VAL A 207 11.06 -41.25 8.00
C VAL A 207 10.39 -42.03 9.12
N ASP A 208 10.78 -43.29 9.26
CA ASP A 208 10.30 -44.20 10.30
C ASP A 208 8.80 -44.57 10.25
N LEU A 209 8.46 -45.43 9.28
CA LEU A 209 7.10 -45.94 9.08
C LEU A 209 6.73 -47.12 10.03
N GLY A 210 7.52 -47.41 11.07
CA GLY A 210 7.32 -48.60 11.93
C GLY A 210 6.05 -48.59 12.81
N SER A 211 5.36 -47.45 12.85
CA SER A 211 4.10 -47.22 13.58
C SER A 211 2.87 -47.12 12.66
N VAL A 212 3.06 -47.29 11.36
CA VAL A 212 1.98 -47.11 10.37
C VAL A 212 0.87 -48.14 10.54
N LEU A 213 -0.38 -47.68 10.50
CA LEU A 213 -1.59 -48.52 10.53
C LEU A 213 -2.68 -47.96 9.60
N ASP A 214 -3.70 -48.78 9.37
CA ASP A 214 -4.96 -48.43 8.70
C ASP A 214 -5.94 -47.64 9.61
N ALA A 215 -5.66 -47.57 10.91
CA ALA A 215 -6.42 -46.77 11.87
C ALA A 215 -5.53 -45.76 12.62
N SER A 216 -6.08 -44.58 12.87
CA SER A 216 -5.43 -43.56 13.71
C SER A 216 -5.41 -44.00 15.17
N ARG A 217 -4.28 -43.82 15.85
CA ARG A 217 -4.10 -44.18 17.27
C ARG A 217 -4.35 -43.02 18.26
N SER A 218 -5.19 -42.06 17.92
CA SER A 218 -5.48 -40.92 18.79
C SER A 218 -6.16 -41.34 20.09
N ASP A 219 -5.46 -41.21 21.23
CA ASP A 219 -5.99 -41.40 22.59
C ASP A 219 -5.79 -40.11 23.40
N GLU A 220 -6.81 -39.70 24.18
CA GLU A 220 -6.86 -38.42 24.94
C GLU A 220 -5.69 -38.20 25.92
N SER A 221 -4.87 -39.22 26.21
CA SER A 221 -3.78 -39.14 27.20
C SER A 221 -2.37 -39.47 26.70
N THR A 222 -2.17 -40.00 25.48
CA THR A 222 -0.85 -40.62 25.14
C THR A 222 -0.39 -40.56 23.67
N GLN A 223 -1.26 -40.48 22.66
CA GLN A 223 -0.83 -40.48 21.25
C GLN A 223 -1.60 -39.45 20.42
N VAL A 224 -0.83 -38.65 19.69
CA VAL A 224 -1.30 -37.47 18.95
C VAL A 224 -1.41 -37.82 17.47
N ALA A 225 -2.59 -37.63 16.86
CA ALA A 225 -2.81 -37.89 15.43
C ALA A 225 -1.87 -37.08 14.52
N ASP A 226 -1.57 -37.60 13.33
CA ASP A 226 -0.67 -36.96 12.36
C ASP A 226 -1.09 -35.52 12.01
N ASN A 227 -2.40 -35.28 11.88
CA ASN A 227 -2.94 -33.94 11.64
C ASN A 227 -2.60 -32.95 12.78
N HIS A 228 -2.63 -33.39 14.03
CA HIS A 228 -2.28 -32.53 15.17
C HIS A 228 -0.77 -32.28 15.24
N GLN A 229 0.05 -33.28 14.90
CA GLN A 229 1.50 -33.08 14.78
C GLN A 229 1.81 -32.05 13.68
N VAL A 230 1.23 -32.20 12.48
CA VAL A 230 1.43 -31.24 11.40
C VAL A 230 0.88 -29.85 11.77
N THR A 231 -0.27 -29.77 12.43
CA THR A 231 -0.79 -28.50 12.99
C THR A 231 0.25 -27.81 13.87
N THR A 232 0.86 -28.56 14.79
CA THR A 232 1.92 -28.04 15.67
C THR A 232 3.15 -27.59 14.87
N HIS A 233 3.57 -28.34 13.85
CA HIS A 233 4.69 -27.97 12.99
C HIS A 233 4.41 -26.69 12.21
N LEU A 234 3.20 -26.53 11.65
CA LEU A 234 2.78 -25.32 10.94
C LEU A 234 2.76 -24.09 11.85
N MET A 235 2.26 -24.22 13.09
CA MET A 235 2.28 -23.14 14.08
C MET A 235 3.72 -22.74 14.44
N ARG A 236 4.62 -23.71 14.64
CA ARG A 236 6.04 -23.41 14.93
C ARG A 236 6.76 -22.76 13.75
N LEU A 237 6.45 -23.16 12.52
CA LEU A 237 6.92 -22.51 11.29
C LEU A 237 6.39 -21.07 11.18
N ALA A 238 5.11 -20.83 11.51
CA ALA A 238 4.51 -19.51 11.53
C ALA A 238 5.16 -18.59 12.58
N LEU A 239 5.50 -19.12 13.77
CA LEU A 239 6.22 -18.39 14.82
C LEU A 239 7.62 -17.97 14.37
N GLN A 240 8.37 -18.84 13.68
CA GLN A 240 9.66 -18.46 13.10
C GLN A 240 9.54 -17.32 12.08
N ALA A 241 8.43 -17.29 11.33
CA ALA A 241 8.14 -16.21 10.38
C ALA A 241 7.64 -14.91 11.05
N THR A 242 7.27 -14.92 12.34
CA THR A 242 6.53 -13.79 12.96
C THR A 242 6.96 -13.41 14.38
N PRO A 243 8.02 -12.60 14.53
CA PRO A 243 8.13 -11.69 15.68
C PRO A 243 7.18 -10.47 15.53
N ASP A 244 7.19 -9.53 16.49
CA ASP A 244 6.34 -8.32 16.56
C ASP A 244 5.92 -7.76 15.18
N PRO A 245 4.60 -7.56 14.89
CA PRO A 245 4.10 -7.16 13.57
C PRO A 245 4.80 -5.96 12.91
N ALA A 246 5.30 -5.00 13.70
CA ALA A 246 6.03 -3.87 13.15
C ALA A 246 7.41 -4.24 12.61
N SER A 247 8.10 -5.18 13.26
CA SER A 247 9.47 -5.56 12.92
C SER A 247 9.56 -6.68 11.88
N ALA A 248 8.61 -7.62 11.88
CA ALA A 248 8.58 -8.76 10.96
C ALA A 248 8.55 -8.29 9.49
N PRO A 249 9.28 -8.89 8.56
CA PRO A 249 9.15 -8.53 7.16
C PRO A 249 7.78 -8.96 6.60
N ASP A 250 7.26 -8.21 5.61
CA ASP A 250 5.87 -8.36 5.16
C ASP A 250 5.54 -9.72 4.53
N LEU A 251 6.47 -10.30 3.75
CA LEU A 251 6.28 -11.61 3.12
C LEU A 251 6.13 -12.71 4.18
N GLU A 252 7.03 -12.71 5.16
CA GLU A 252 7.04 -13.63 6.30
C GLU A 252 5.77 -13.48 7.13
N PHE A 253 5.35 -12.25 7.42
CA PHE A 253 4.11 -11.99 8.17
C PHE A 253 2.88 -12.55 7.45
N ARG A 254 2.77 -12.33 6.13
CA ARG A 254 1.65 -12.88 5.32
C ARG A 254 1.66 -14.40 5.26
N LEU A 255 2.84 -14.98 5.08
CA LEU A 255 3.02 -16.43 5.08
C LEU A 255 2.55 -17.00 6.42
N ALA A 256 2.97 -16.41 7.52
CA ALA A 256 2.58 -16.89 8.84
C ALA A 256 1.08 -16.79 9.13
N LEU A 257 0.41 -15.72 8.70
CA LEU A 257 -1.04 -15.63 8.77
C LEU A 257 -1.71 -16.81 8.04
N ALA A 258 -1.24 -17.12 6.83
CA ALA A 258 -1.76 -18.25 6.07
C ALA A 258 -1.48 -19.60 6.76
N LEU A 259 -0.28 -19.78 7.32
CA LEU A 259 0.09 -21.01 8.03
C LEU A 259 -0.73 -21.22 9.30
N ASN A 260 -0.97 -20.16 10.10
CA ASN A 260 -1.82 -20.23 11.28
C ASN A 260 -3.24 -20.65 10.91
N GLU A 261 -3.83 -20.02 9.89
CA GLU A 261 -5.18 -20.36 9.45
C GLU A 261 -5.32 -21.80 8.95
N ILE A 262 -4.31 -22.30 8.23
CA ILE A 262 -4.26 -23.69 7.80
C ILE A 262 -4.15 -24.60 9.03
N ALA A 263 -3.31 -24.26 10.00
CA ALA A 263 -3.18 -25.02 11.24
C ALA A 263 -4.53 -25.11 11.97
N ASP A 264 -5.30 -24.02 12.03
CA ASP A 264 -6.63 -24.03 12.64
C ASP A 264 -7.63 -24.90 11.91
N LEU A 265 -7.64 -24.86 10.57
CA LEU A 265 -8.49 -25.74 9.76
C LEU A 265 -8.16 -27.23 9.97
N LEU A 266 -6.91 -27.54 10.35
CA LEU A 266 -6.45 -28.89 10.64
C LEU A 266 -6.65 -29.30 12.12
N ARG A 267 -7.22 -28.44 12.97
CA ARG A 267 -7.54 -28.81 14.36
C ARG A 267 -8.61 -29.90 14.42
N PRO A 268 -8.56 -30.84 15.39
CA PRO A 268 -9.50 -31.95 15.48
C PRO A 268 -10.98 -31.54 15.47
N ASP A 269 -11.34 -30.47 16.20
CA ASP A 269 -12.72 -29.97 16.28
C ASP A 269 -13.27 -29.55 14.92
N ASN A 270 -12.41 -29.00 14.05
CA ASN A 270 -12.77 -28.55 12.71
C ASN A 270 -12.78 -29.71 11.70
N LEU A 271 -11.83 -30.64 11.80
CA LEU A 271 -11.77 -31.85 10.98
C LEU A 271 -13.00 -32.74 11.19
N ALA A 272 -13.51 -32.81 12.42
CA ALA A 272 -14.74 -33.54 12.73
C ALA A 272 -15.98 -32.97 12.02
N GLN A 273 -15.96 -31.68 11.67
CA GLN A 273 -17.05 -31.02 10.95
C GLN A 273 -16.89 -31.14 9.44
N ARG A 274 -15.66 -31.07 8.91
CA ARG A 274 -15.39 -31.08 7.48
C ARG A 274 -13.98 -31.60 7.17
N ALA A 275 -13.89 -32.54 6.23
CA ALA A 275 -12.60 -33.00 5.70
C ALA A 275 -11.89 -31.87 4.92
N PRO A 276 -10.58 -31.68 5.13
CA PRO A 276 -9.81 -30.62 4.49
C PRO A 276 -9.53 -30.98 3.03
N ASN A 277 -9.51 -29.98 2.15
CA ASN A 277 -8.97 -30.14 0.81
C ASN A 277 -7.52 -29.66 0.79
N TYR A 278 -6.56 -30.59 0.88
CA TYR A 278 -5.14 -30.26 0.92
C TYR A 278 -4.65 -29.44 -0.27
N THR A 279 -5.24 -29.62 -1.46
CA THR A 279 -4.90 -28.83 -2.66
C THR A 279 -5.29 -27.36 -2.50
N ASP A 280 -6.44 -27.07 -1.88
CA ASP A 280 -6.86 -25.70 -1.58
C ASP A 280 -5.95 -25.07 -0.51
N LEU A 281 -5.57 -25.84 0.53
CA LEU A 281 -4.64 -25.40 1.57
C LEU A 281 -3.26 -25.06 0.99
N ILE A 282 -2.73 -25.90 0.12
CA ILE A 282 -1.47 -25.66 -0.59
C ILE A 282 -1.59 -24.41 -1.47
N THR A 283 -2.70 -24.26 -2.20
CA THR A 283 -2.97 -23.09 -3.03
C THR A 283 -3.05 -21.80 -2.20
N ASN A 284 -3.54 -21.85 -0.96
CA ASN A 284 -3.53 -20.72 -0.04
C ASN A 284 -2.10 -20.31 0.36
N ILE A 285 -1.19 -21.27 0.61
CA ILE A 285 0.24 -20.98 0.88
C ILE A 285 0.88 -20.32 -0.35
N HIS A 286 0.67 -20.89 -1.54
CA HIS A 286 1.16 -20.31 -2.79
C HIS A 286 0.61 -18.91 -3.00
N SER A 287 -0.69 -18.71 -2.81
CA SER A 287 -1.33 -17.41 -2.98
C SER A 287 -0.77 -16.37 -2.02
N ALA A 288 -0.61 -16.71 -0.74
CA ALA A 288 -0.04 -15.81 0.27
C ALA A 288 1.41 -15.41 -0.06
N PHE A 289 2.21 -16.37 -0.54
CA PHE A 289 3.60 -16.13 -0.94
C PHE A 289 3.69 -15.33 -2.26
N ILE A 290 3.12 -15.84 -3.35
CA ILE A 290 3.20 -15.28 -4.71
C ILE A 290 2.61 -13.87 -4.77
N THR A 291 1.47 -13.66 -4.11
CA THR A 291 0.81 -12.34 -4.12
C THR A 291 1.72 -11.24 -3.54
N ALA A 292 2.57 -11.58 -2.58
CA ALA A 292 3.50 -10.64 -1.96
C ALA A 292 4.86 -10.55 -2.70
N SER A 293 5.36 -11.66 -3.24
CA SER A 293 6.72 -11.76 -3.82
C SER A 293 6.78 -11.61 -5.35
N SER A 294 5.74 -12.05 -6.05
CA SER A 294 5.62 -12.07 -7.52
C SER A 294 4.20 -11.70 -7.98
N PRO A 295 3.72 -10.47 -7.68
CA PRO A 295 2.32 -10.07 -7.91
C PRO A 295 1.88 -10.07 -9.38
N TRP A 296 2.81 -10.16 -10.34
CA TRP A 296 2.55 -10.27 -11.78
C TRP A 296 2.06 -11.67 -12.21
N MET A 297 2.26 -12.71 -11.39
CA MET A 297 1.82 -14.09 -11.71
C MET A 297 0.29 -14.26 -11.64
N THR A 298 -0.39 -13.41 -10.89
CA THR A 298 -1.85 -13.41 -10.74
C THR A 298 -2.40 -12.01 -11.04
N PRO A 299 -2.26 -11.50 -12.28
CA PRO A 299 -2.74 -10.16 -12.62
C PRO A 299 -4.28 -10.15 -12.58
N PRO A 300 -4.92 -9.10 -12.03
CA PRO A 300 -6.37 -9.01 -12.07
C PRO A 300 -6.88 -8.93 -13.51
N ALA A 301 -8.03 -9.55 -13.80
CA ALA A 301 -8.60 -9.61 -15.15
C ALA A 301 -8.93 -8.22 -15.74
N GLY A 302 -9.23 -7.25 -14.88
CA GLY A 302 -9.62 -5.89 -15.25
C GLY A 302 -9.61 -4.94 -14.05
N LEU A 303 -10.16 -3.75 -14.26
CA LEU A 303 -10.39 -2.74 -13.21
C LEU A 303 -11.67 -3.10 -12.45
N SER A 304 -11.67 -2.98 -11.12
CA SER A 304 -12.88 -3.22 -10.31
C SER A 304 -13.93 -2.11 -10.46
N ARG A 305 -13.49 -0.86 -10.70
CA ARG A 305 -14.31 0.32 -11.00
C ARG A 305 -13.67 1.15 -12.10
N PHE A 306 -14.47 1.99 -12.75
CA PHE A 306 -14.01 2.82 -13.86
C PHE A 306 -12.93 3.84 -13.43
N GLY A 307 -13.08 4.42 -12.24
CA GLY A 307 -12.13 5.34 -11.61
C GLY A 307 -10.96 4.67 -10.90
N ASP A 308 -10.90 3.34 -10.83
CA ASP A 308 -9.78 2.65 -10.17
C ASP A 308 -8.45 2.96 -10.83
N SER A 309 -7.38 2.88 -10.03
CA SER A 309 -6.03 3.24 -10.46
C SER A 309 -5.96 4.65 -11.06
N PHE A 310 -6.73 5.59 -10.50
CA PHE A 310 -6.61 7.01 -10.80
C PHE A 310 -5.17 7.50 -10.59
N ASN A 311 -4.52 7.04 -9.51
CA ASN A 311 -3.10 7.28 -9.30
C ASN A 311 -2.26 6.26 -10.09
N ALA A 312 -1.58 6.74 -11.12
CA ALA A 312 -0.70 5.92 -11.93
C ALA A 312 0.55 5.42 -11.16
N GLN A 313 0.91 6.03 -10.01
CA GLN A 313 2.02 5.57 -9.17
C GLN A 313 1.73 4.24 -8.47
N THR A 314 0.47 3.97 -8.11
CA THR A 314 0.02 2.72 -7.44
C THR A 314 -0.66 1.74 -8.42
N MET A 315 -0.96 2.18 -9.65
CA MET A 315 -1.46 1.32 -10.72
C MET A 315 -0.50 0.15 -10.96
N ARG A 316 -1.02 -1.05 -11.18
CA ARG A 316 -0.16 -2.18 -11.55
C ARG A 316 0.40 -1.99 -12.97
N PRO A 317 1.71 -2.21 -13.20
CA PRO A 317 2.35 -1.89 -14.49
C PRO A 317 1.73 -2.58 -15.70
N TRP A 318 1.22 -3.80 -15.55
CA TRP A 318 0.60 -4.58 -16.64
C TRP A 318 -0.74 -4.03 -17.15
N PHE A 319 -1.36 -3.07 -16.46
CA PHE A 319 -2.52 -2.35 -17.02
C PHE A 319 -2.09 -1.22 -17.97
N VAL A 320 -0.87 -0.70 -17.84
CA VAL A 320 -0.42 0.48 -18.59
C VAL A 320 -0.50 0.28 -20.10
N PRO A 321 -0.04 -0.85 -20.69
CA PRO A 321 -0.14 -1.03 -22.15
C PRO A 321 -1.58 -1.07 -22.68
N ARG A 322 -2.55 -1.42 -21.84
CA ARG A 322 -3.98 -1.49 -22.19
C ARG A 322 -4.72 -0.16 -21.98
N LEU A 323 -4.16 0.73 -21.15
CA LEU A 323 -4.77 2.01 -20.74
C LEU A 323 -4.10 3.25 -21.33
N LEU A 324 -2.86 3.13 -21.82
CA LEU A 324 -2.14 4.24 -22.42
C LEU A 324 -2.70 4.51 -23.82
N VAL A 325 -3.22 5.73 -24.01
CA VAL A 325 -3.55 6.26 -25.34
C VAL A 325 -2.38 7.11 -25.82
N ASP A 326 -1.55 6.51 -26.68
CA ASP A 326 -0.47 7.20 -27.40
C ASP A 326 -0.75 7.11 -28.91
N PRO A 327 -1.36 8.14 -29.51
CA PRO A 327 -1.66 8.15 -30.94
C PRO A 327 -0.40 7.91 -31.77
N ASP A 328 -0.44 6.90 -32.65
CA ASP A 328 0.66 6.53 -33.56
C ASP A 328 1.95 6.09 -32.82
N GLY A 329 1.89 5.86 -31.50
CA GLY A 329 3.03 5.46 -30.66
C GLY A 329 4.16 6.51 -30.65
N GLU A 330 3.86 7.78 -30.89
CA GLU A 330 4.86 8.83 -31.04
C GLU A 330 5.50 9.23 -29.71
N TRP A 331 4.71 9.30 -28.64
CA TRP A 331 5.18 9.79 -27.34
C TRP A 331 6.06 8.76 -26.65
N GLN A 332 5.69 7.48 -26.70
CA GLN A 332 6.49 6.40 -26.14
C GLN A 332 7.85 6.29 -26.87
N ARG A 333 7.84 6.27 -28.22
CA ARG A 333 9.08 6.23 -29.02
C ARG A 333 10.00 7.41 -28.73
N ARG A 334 9.44 8.59 -28.42
CA ARG A 334 10.23 9.77 -28.06
C ARG A 334 10.98 9.56 -26.74
N ILE A 335 10.34 8.99 -25.73
CA ILE A 335 10.96 8.81 -24.40
C ILE A 335 11.88 7.58 -24.32
N GLU A 336 11.75 6.63 -25.24
CA GLU A 336 12.68 5.49 -25.44
C GLU A 336 14.06 5.92 -25.96
N SER A 337 14.22 7.19 -26.37
CA SER A 337 15.47 7.69 -26.96
C SER A 337 16.67 7.46 -26.04
N PRO A 338 17.89 7.33 -26.59
CA PRO A 338 19.12 7.37 -25.81
C PRO A 338 19.27 8.63 -24.95
N GLY A 339 19.98 8.49 -23.84
CA GLY A 339 20.42 9.60 -22.99
C GLY A 339 19.39 10.11 -21.97
N PRO A 340 19.82 10.98 -21.03
CA PRO A 340 18.96 11.53 -20.00
C PRO A 340 17.82 12.38 -20.58
N MET A 341 16.61 12.23 -20.03
CA MET A 341 15.45 12.99 -20.48
C MET A 341 14.58 13.44 -19.31
N VAL A 342 14.14 14.69 -19.36
CA VAL A 342 13.17 15.28 -18.43
C VAL A 342 11.82 15.42 -19.14
N ILE A 343 10.83 14.68 -18.64
CA ILE A 343 9.45 14.67 -19.12
C ILE A 343 8.65 15.66 -18.26
N THR A 344 8.18 16.73 -18.87
CA THR A 344 7.39 17.77 -18.20
C THR A 344 5.93 17.72 -18.59
N GLY A 345 5.12 18.34 -17.74
CA GLY A 345 3.69 18.48 -17.98
C GLY A 345 2.96 18.70 -16.66
N MET A 346 1.68 19.05 -16.77
CA MET A 346 0.85 19.30 -15.61
C MET A 346 0.57 18.05 -14.79
N ARG A 347 0.02 18.24 -13.59
CA ARG A 347 -0.62 17.16 -12.84
C ARG A 347 -1.75 16.51 -13.64
N GLY A 348 -1.83 15.18 -13.52
CA GLY A 348 -2.88 14.38 -14.16
C GLY A 348 -2.75 14.22 -15.68
N CYS A 349 -1.67 14.72 -16.31
CA CYS A 349 -1.48 14.63 -17.76
C CYS A 349 -0.95 13.29 -18.27
N GLY A 350 -0.84 12.27 -17.41
CA GLY A 350 -0.40 10.94 -17.81
C GLY A 350 1.13 10.72 -17.83
N LYS A 351 1.95 11.65 -17.31
CA LYS A 351 3.43 11.51 -17.27
C LYS A 351 3.86 10.17 -16.67
N THR A 352 3.32 9.84 -15.50
CA THR A 352 3.62 8.59 -14.79
C THR A 352 3.21 7.36 -15.60
N MET A 353 2.07 7.39 -16.30
CA MET A 353 1.68 6.29 -17.19
C MET A 353 2.64 6.14 -18.35
N LEU A 354 3.03 7.25 -18.99
CA LEU A 354 3.97 7.25 -20.09
C LEU A 354 5.34 6.72 -19.64
N LEU A 355 5.82 7.14 -18.47
CA LEU A 355 7.07 6.64 -17.88
C LEU A 355 6.96 5.13 -17.56
N ARG A 356 5.86 4.70 -16.93
CA ARG A 356 5.62 3.28 -16.59
C ARG A 356 5.41 2.39 -17.82
N ALA A 357 5.10 2.94 -18.98
CA ALA A 357 5.04 2.16 -20.21
C ALA A 357 6.40 1.57 -20.61
N LEU A 358 7.51 2.20 -20.17
CA LEU A 358 8.88 1.69 -20.32
C LEU A 358 9.28 0.69 -19.23
N GLN A 359 8.49 0.55 -18.15
CA GLN A 359 8.85 -0.33 -17.05
C GLN A 359 8.84 -1.80 -17.50
N PHE A 360 9.82 -2.58 -17.05
CA PHE A 360 9.97 -4.00 -17.37
C PHE A 360 8.66 -4.79 -17.21
N HIS A 361 7.97 -4.63 -16.08
CA HIS A 361 6.72 -5.36 -15.81
C HIS A 361 5.57 -4.97 -16.75
N ALA A 362 5.52 -3.74 -17.26
CA ALA A 362 4.56 -3.34 -18.28
C ALA A 362 4.90 -3.99 -19.63
N ARG A 363 6.17 -3.96 -20.02
CA ARG A 363 6.68 -4.58 -21.26
C ARG A 363 6.60 -6.10 -21.26
N ALA A 364 6.71 -6.74 -20.10
CA ALA A 364 6.60 -8.18 -19.93
C ALA A 364 5.15 -8.67 -19.96
N SER A 365 4.17 -7.80 -19.74
CA SER A 365 2.75 -8.20 -19.77
C SER A 365 2.28 -8.57 -21.18
N VAL A 366 1.52 -9.66 -21.29
CA VAL A 366 0.94 -10.12 -22.56
C VAL A 366 -0.44 -9.50 -22.73
N GLY A 367 -0.70 -8.88 -23.89
CA GLY A 367 -2.02 -8.35 -24.22
C GLY A 367 -3.05 -9.47 -24.34
N ALA A 368 -4.25 -9.26 -23.79
CA ALA A 368 -5.31 -10.27 -23.71
C ALA A 368 -5.95 -10.69 -25.07
N SER A 369 -5.36 -10.33 -26.21
CA SER A 369 -5.97 -10.56 -27.52
C SER A 369 -5.65 -11.91 -28.19
N ASP A 370 -4.70 -12.69 -27.69
CA ASP A 370 -4.31 -13.95 -28.34
C ASP A 370 -4.27 -15.10 -27.33
N SER A 371 -4.99 -16.17 -27.63
CA SER A 371 -5.29 -17.27 -26.71
C SER A 371 -4.50 -18.54 -27.03
N SER A 372 -3.24 -18.65 -26.59
CA SER A 372 -2.52 -19.92 -26.35
C SER A 372 -1.31 -19.72 -25.41
N SER A 373 -1.33 -20.33 -24.21
CA SER A 373 -0.49 -19.95 -23.06
C SER A 373 1.01 -20.26 -23.15
N THR A 374 1.47 -21.13 -24.04
CA THR A 374 2.88 -21.58 -24.07
C THR A 374 3.70 -20.91 -25.17
N GLU A 375 3.06 -20.50 -26.27
CA GLU A 375 3.68 -19.72 -27.35
C GLU A 375 3.85 -18.24 -26.93
N MET A 376 2.89 -17.70 -26.15
CA MET A 376 2.88 -16.31 -25.65
C MET A 376 4.06 -15.93 -24.73
N SER A 377 4.55 -16.83 -23.88
CA SER A 377 5.63 -16.53 -22.92
C SER A 377 6.99 -16.37 -23.61
N THR A 378 7.21 -17.16 -24.66
CA THR A 378 8.41 -17.09 -25.50
C THR A 378 8.42 -15.79 -26.32
N ASP A 379 7.27 -15.37 -26.85
CA ASP A 379 7.11 -14.11 -27.57
C ASP A 379 7.37 -12.88 -26.69
N ALA A 380 6.96 -12.91 -25.42
CA ALA A 380 7.25 -11.83 -24.47
C ALA A 380 8.75 -11.66 -24.23
N ALA A 381 9.49 -12.75 -24.04
CA ALA A 381 10.95 -12.72 -23.86
C ALA A 381 11.68 -12.21 -25.11
N ILE A 382 11.22 -12.59 -26.31
CA ILE A 382 11.76 -12.09 -27.59
C ILE A 382 11.52 -10.58 -27.72
N ARG A 383 10.31 -10.10 -27.43
CA ARG A 383 9.98 -8.67 -27.47
C ARG A 383 10.84 -7.86 -26.49
N LEU A 384 11.00 -8.33 -25.26
CA LEU A 384 11.85 -7.68 -24.26
C LEU A 384 13.30 -7.54 -24.73
N ARG A 385 13.82 -8.55 -25.45
CA ARG A 385 15.15 -8.47 -26.07
C ARG A 385 15.20 -7.45 -27.20
N GLN A 386 14.13 -7.35 -28.00
CA GLN A 386 14.02 -6.41 -29.11
C GLN A 386 13.86 -4.95 -28.67
N ASP A 387 13.27 -4.71 -27.49
CA ASP A 387 13.15 -3.37 -26.91
C ASP A 387 14.54 -2.71 -26.74
N GLY A 388 15.59 -3.51 -26.50
CA GLY A 388 16.97 -3.03 -26.37
C GLY A 388 17.23 -2.25 -25.06
N TYR A 389 16.32 -2.34 -24.09
CA TYR A 389 16.47 -1.73 -22.79
C TYR A 389 15.77 -2.50 -21.67
N VAL A 390 16.16 -2.24 -20.42
CA VAL A 390 15.48 -2.69 -19.20
C VAL A 390 15.06 -1.47 -18.38
N GLY A 391 13.75 -1.21 -18.28
CA GLY A 391 13.22 -0.06 -17.54
C GLY A 391 12.88 -0.40 -16.09
N LEU A 392 13.46 0.32 -15.14
CA LEU A 392 13.25 0.14 -13.70
C LEU A 392 12.60 1.38 -13.11
N TYR A 393 11.47 1.23 -12.40
CA TYR A 393 10.63 2.34 -11.94
C TYR A 393 10.80 2.62 -10.45
N VAL A 394 11.04 3.89 -10.11
CA VAL A 394 11.07 4.38 -8.73
C VAL A 394 10.30 5.70 -8.64
N SER A 395 9.42 5.81 -7.63
CA SER A 395 8.78 7.09 -7.27
C SER A 395 9.69 7.93 -6.38
N CYS A 396 9.74 9.23 -6.62
CA CYS A 396 10.47 10.18 -5.77
C CYS A 396 9.97 10.19 -4.32
N ASN A 397 8.73 9.76 -4.06
CA ASN A 397 8.19 9.60 -2.70
C ASN A 397 9.03 8.62 -1.84
N ARG A 398 9.74 7.68 -2.46
CA ARG A 398 10.66 6.76 -1.77
C ARG A 398 11.94 7.43 -1.26
N LEU A 399 12.15 8.71 -1.58
CA LEU A 399 13.28 9.51 -1.11
C LEU A 399 12.94 10.41 0.07
N LEU A 400 11.67 10.48 0.47
CA LEU A 400 11.25 11.33 1.58
C LEU A 400 11.60 10.68 2.92
N ASP A 401 12.07 11.47 3.87
CA ASP A 401 12.39 11.03 5.23
C ASP A 401 11.13 10.88 6.11
N GLY A 402 9.99 11.41 5.65
CA GLY A 402 8.69 11.34 6.30
C GLY A 402 7.55 11.71 5.36
N LEU A 403 6.33 11.78 5.90
CA LEU A 403 5.19 12.30 5.14
C LEU A 403 5.24 13.83 5.14
N GLY A 404 5.06 14.43 3.97
CA GLY A 404 5.18 15.87 3.80
C GLY A 404 6.47 16.27 3.09
N LYS A 405 6.53 17.54 2.72
CA LYS A 405 7.72 18.15 2.14
C LYS A 405 8.80 18.31 3.22
N PRO A 406 10.06 17.90 2.97
CA PRO A 406 11.13 18.02 3.94
C PRO A 406 11.56 19.48 4.10
N ASP A 407 11.74 19.90 5.36
CA ASP A 407 12.23 21.24 5.71
C ASP A 407 13.72 21.43 5.39
N GLY A 408 14.47 20.34 5.19
CA GLY A 408 15.91 20.33 4.92
C GLY A 408 16.33 19.44 3.74
N PRO A 409 17.64 19.27 3.50
CA PRO A 409 18.14 18.36 2.46
C PRO A 409 17.77 16.90 2.79
N LEU A 410 17.54 16.11 1.76
CA LEU A 410 17.23 14.68 1.89
C LEU A 410 18.40 13.91 2.53
N HIS A 411 18.08 12.97 3.43
CA HIS A 411 19.07 12.05 3.97
C HIS A 411 19.45 10.97 2.95
N GLU A 412 20.72 10.97 2.53
CA GLU A 412 21.33 9.94 1.66
C GLU A 412 20.50 9.54 0.40
N PRO A 413 19.99 10.50 -0.41
CA PRO A 413 19.04 10.22 -1.49
C PRO A 413 19.61 9.34 -2.60
N HIS A 414 20.91 9.45 -2.88
CA HIS A 414 21.58 8.63 -3.91
C HIS A 414 21.72 7.18 -3.49
N THR A 415 22.07 6.94 -2.23
CA THR A 415 22.14 5.59 -1.63
C THR A 415 20.76 4.92 -1.69
N ARG A 416 19.70 5.66 -1.34
CA ARG A 416 18.31 5.19 -1.42
C ARG A 416 17.89 4.84 -2.85
N LEU A 417 18.18 5.71 -3.83
CA LEU A 417 17.89 5.43 -5.24
C LEU A 417 18.63 4.19 -5.75
N PHE A 418 19.91 4.06 -5.45
CA PHE A 418 20.73 2.93 -5.88
C PHE A 418 20.16 1.60 -5.38
N LEU A 419 19.83 1.54 -4.08
CA LEU A 419 19.21 0.37 -3.46
C LEU A 419 17.80 0.10 -4.00
N CYS A 420 16.99 1.13 -4.25
CA CYS A 420 15.67 0.98 -4.86
C CYS A 420 15.79 0.35 -6.26
N TYR A 421 16.67 0.85 -7.12
CA TYR A 421 16.83 0.30 -8.47
C TYR A 421 17.42 -1.11 -8.46
N ALA A 422 18.34 -1.42 -7.55
CA ALA A 422 18.82 -2.78 -7.37
C ALA A 422 17.68 -3.73 -6.99
N ARG A 423 16.78 -3.31 -6.09
CA ARG A 423 15.57 -4.07 -5.75
C ARG A 423 14.65 -4.26 -6.95
N GLU A 424 14.34 -3.21 -7.71
CA GLU A 424 13.48 -3.32 -8.91
C GLU A 424 14.10 -4.26 -9.96
N ALA A 425 15.44 -4.30 -10.08
CA ALA A 425 16.12 -5.24 -10.97
C ALA A 425 15.94 -6.70 -10.52
N LEU A 426 15.98 -6.98 -9.21
CA LEU A 426 15.69 -8.30 -8.66
C LEU A 426 14.25 -8.74 -8.95
N GLN A 427 13.28 -7.82 -8.87
CA GLN A 427 11.90 -8.10 -9.24
C GLN A 427 11.74 -8.36 -10.74
N ALA A 428 12.43 -7.59 -11.59
CA ALA A 428 12.47 -7.83 -13.03
C ALA A 428 13.09 -9.18 -13.37
N LEU A 429 14.15 -9.60 -12.67
CA LEU A 429 14.77 -10.92 -12.84
C LEU A 429 13.78 -12.05 -12.53
N ARG A 430 13.04 -11.96 -11.41
CA ARG A 430 12.03 -12.97 -11.09
C ARG A 430 10.94 -13.05 -12.15
N HIS A 431 10.40 -11.90 -12.57
CA HIS A 431 9.39 -11.87 -13.63
C HIS A 431 9.93 -12.43 -14.95
N LEU A 432 11.21 -12.18 -15.27
CA LEU A 432 11.87 -12.81 -16.41
C LEU A 432 11.97 -14.34 -16.25
N THR A 433 12.35 -14.84 -15.07
CA THR A 433 12.40 -16.28 -14.79
C THR A 433 11.03 -16.94 -15.00
N ASP A 434 9.95 -16.25 -14.61
CA ASP A 434 8.58 -16.75 -14.76
C ASP A 434 8.13 -16.83 -16.23
N ILE A 435 8.54 -15.88 -17.09
CA ILE A 435 8.15 -15.87 -18.52
C ILE A 435 9.09 -16.67 -19.43
N ALA A 436 10.41 -16.61 -19.22
CA ALA A 436 11.41 -17.26 -20.05
C ALA A 436 11.74 -18.69 -19.57
N GLY A 437 11.27 -19.06 -18.37
CA GLY A 437 11.57 -20.32 -17.73
C GLY A 437 12.94 -20.33 -17.03
N ARG A 438 13.08 -21.25 -16.08
CA ARG A 438 14.28 -21.39 -15.23
C ARG A 438 15.54 -21.81 -15.98
N SER A 439 15.42 -22.33 -17.21
CA SER A 439 16.56 -22.63 -18.07
C SER A 439 17.27 -21.38 -18.61
N SER A 440 16.58 -20.24 -18.65
CA SER A 440 17.09 -18.98 -19.21
C SER A 440 17.64 -18.02 -18.16
N VAL A 441 17.38 -18.26 -16.87
CA VAL A 441 17.90 -17.47 -15.74
C VAL A 441 18.54 -18.40 -14.73
N SER A 442 19.87 -18.31 -14.61
CA SER A 442 20.64 -19.13 -13.67
C SER A 442 20.31 -18.77 -12.20
N PRO A 443 20.36 -19.72 -11.26
CA PRO A 443 20.29 -19.42 -9.83
C PRO A 443 21.34 -18.41 -9.33
N ALA A 444 22.49 -18.31 -10.04
CA ALA A 444 23.55 -17.36 -9.75
C ALA A 444 23.34 -15.97 -10.40
N ALA A 445 22.23 -15.76 -11.12
CA ALA A 445 21.90 -14.50 -11.77
C ALA A 445 21.97 -13.24 -10.86
N PRO A 446 21.60 -13.26 -9.55
CA PRO A 446 21.71 -12.05 -8.73
C PRO A 446 23.14 -11.70 -8.28
N LEU A 447 24.14 -12.58 -8.49
CA LEU A 447 25.51 -12.39 -8.01
C LEU A 447 26.17 -11.07 -8.46
N PRO A 448 26.03 -10.62 -9.73
CA PRO A 448 26.60 -9.34 -10.16
C PRO A 448 26.01 -8.15 -9.38
N ILE A 449 24.69 -8.14 -9.16
CA ILE A 449 23.99 -7.09 -8.39
C ILE A 449 24.48 -7.11 -6.93
N ALA A 450 24.53 -8.29 -6.30
CA ALA A 450 25.03 -8.44 -4.94
C ALA A 450 26.45 -7.89 -4.79
N SER A 451 27.33 -8.22 -5.73
CA SER A 451 28.73 -7.78 -5.73
C SER A 451 28.87 -6.27 -5.85
N VAL A 452 28.08 -5.64 -6.72
CA VAL A 452 28.09 -4.18 -6.91
C VAL A 452 27.54 -3.44 -5.69
N ILE A 453 26.53 -3.97 -4.99
CA ILE A 453 26.05 -3.39 -3.74
C ILE A 453 27.13 -3.49 -2.65
N SER A 454 27.74 -4.67 -2.47
CA SER A 454 28.83 -4.87 -1.51
C SER A 454 30.03 -3.96 -1.76
N LEU A 455 30.30 -3.62 -3.02
CA LEU A 455 31.41 -2.75 -3.40
C LEU A 455 31.13 -1.26 -3.16
N HIS A 456 29.93 -0.78 -3.48
CA HIS A 456 29.65 0.67 -3.48
C HIS A 456 28.89 1.18 -2.24
N VAL A 457 28.25 0.30 -1.46
CA VAL A 457 27.47 0.67 -0.28
C VAL A 457 28.19 0.26 1.01
N THR A 458 28.69 1.25 1.74
CA THR A 458 29.34 1.05 3.05
C THR A 458 28.36 0.43 4.04
N GLY A 459 28.85 -0.49 4.89
CA GLY A 459 28.05 -1.13 5.93
C GLY A 459 27.03 -2.16 5.44
N SER A 460 27.11 -2.60 4.18
CA SER A 460 26.23 -3.65 3.64
C SER A 460 26.53 -5.04 4.25
N ASP A 461 25.48 -5.84 4.51
CA ASP A 461 25.56 -7.21 5.05
C ASP A 461 25.30 -8.30 3.98
N ILE A 462 25.41 -7.93 2.70
CA ILE A 462 25.18 -8.78 1.53
C ILE A 462 26.35 -9.73 1.27
N LYS A 463 26.05 -10.97 0.89
CA LYS A 463 27.01 -12.04 0.60
C LYS A 463 26.77 -12.59 -0.81
N ALA A 464 27.84 -13.09 -1.44
CA ALA A 464 27.79 -13.67 -2.79
C ALA A 464 26.85 -14.88 -2.96
N GLY A 465 26.52 -15.58 -1.86
CA GLY A 465 25.59 -16.73 -1.87
C GLY A 465 24.13 -16.38 -1.58
N ASP A 466 23.78 -15.10 -1.40
CA ASP A 466 22.41 -14.71 -1.13
C ASP A 466 21.54 -14.91 -2.39
N ASP A 467 20.41 -15.62 -2.26
CA ASP A 467 19.43 -15.72 -3.33
C ASP A 467 18.65 -14.40 -3.53
N ILE A 468 17.81 -14.35 -4.57
CA ILE A 468 17.06 -13.15 -4.94
C ILE A 468 16.18 -12.63 -3.78
N HIS A 469 15.52 -13.51 -3.01
CA HIS A 469 14.63 -13.11 -1.92
C HIS A 469 15.42 -12.64 -0.69
N VAL A 470 16.50 -13.34 -0.35
CA VAL A 470 17.41 -12.93 0.74
C VAL A 470 18.04 -11.57 0.44
N LEU A 471 18.49 -11.37 -0.80
CA LEU A 471 19.09 -10.12 -1.24
C LEU A 471 18.07 -8.97 -1.19
N GLU A 472 16.84 -9.16 -1.68
CA GLU A 472 15.77 -8.17 -1.57
C GLU A 472 15.47 -7.81 -0.10
N ARG A 473 15.39 -8.81 0.80
CA ARG A 473 15.19 -8.58 2.23
C ARG A 473 16.30 -7.75 2.87
N LYS A 474 17.57 -8.01 2.53
CA LYS A 474 18.71 -7.22 3.02
C LYS A 474 18.67 -5.79 2.48
N ILE A 475 18.32 -5.61 1.20
CA ILE A 475 18.13 -4.27 0.61
C ILE A 475 17.02 -3.50 1.34
N LEU A 476 15.88 -4.12 1.63
CA LEU A 476 14.79 -3.50 2.40
C LEU A 476 15.21 -3.10 3.81
N LYS A 477 16.00 -3.94 4.49
CA LYS A 477 16.57 -3.61 5.81
C LYS A 477 17.49 -2.39 5.75
N MET A 478 18.35 -2.30 4.73
CA MET A 478 19.23 -1.13 4.53
C MET A 478 18.42 0.14 4.21
N LEU A 479 17.38 0.04 3.35
CA LEU A 479 16.49 1.15 3.03
C LEU A 479 15.76 1.67 4.28
N ARG A 480 15.26 0.79 5.16
CA ARG A 480 14.65 1.18 6.44
C ARG A 480 15.61 1.92 7.36
N SER A 481 16.87 1.46 7.44
CA SER A 481 17.90 2.15 8.23
C SER A 481 18.16 3.57 7.70
N LEU A 482 18.09 3.77 6.38
CA LEU A 482 18.23 5.10 5.78
C LEU A 482 17.00 5.97 6.07
N GLU A 483 15.79 5.41 5.97
CA GLU A 483 14.54 6.13 6.29
C GLU A 483 14.47 6.59 7.74
N SER A 484 15.05 5.85 8.68
CA SER A 484 15.12 6.25 10.09
C SER A 484 16.19 7.32 10.37
N GLY A 485 16.88 7.83 9.34
CA GLY A 485 17.96 8.80 9.49
C GLY A 485 19.27 8.21 10.02
N ALA A 486 19.41 6.88 10.07
CA ALA A 486 20.64 6.27 10.57
C ALA A 486 21.74 6.37 9.49
N ALA A 487 22.93 6.80 9.90
CA ALA A 487 24.08 7.01 9.00
C ALA A 487 24.91 5.73 8.76
N VAL A 488 24.26 4.56 8.76
CA VAL A 488 24.94 3.24 8.67
C VAL A 488 25.34 2.91 7.23
N HIS A 489 24.50 3.30 6.26
CA HIS A 489 24.70 2.98 4.85
C HIS A 489 24.94 4.24 4.04
N ARG A 490 25.93 4.19 3.15
CA ARG A 490 26.27 5.33 2.30
C ARG A 490 26.90 4.85 1.00
N LEU A 491 26.61 5.56 -0.09
CA LEU A 491 27.25 5.35 -1.37
C LEU A 491 28.63 6.04 -1.38
N GLU A 492 29.71 5.28 -1.56
CA GLU A 492 31.08 5.83 -1.54
C GLU A 492 31.45 6.58 -2.82
N SER A 493 30.75 6.27 -3.92
CA SER A 493 31.04 6.79 -5.25
C SER A 493 29.97 7.78 -5.71
N HIS A 494 30.36 8.72 -6.57
CA HIS A 494 29.40 9.62 -7.23
C HIS A 494 28.38 8.80 -8.05
N PRO A 495 27.09 9.22 -8.16
CA PRO A 495 26.07 8.50 -8.94
C PRO A 495 26.47 8.19 -10.38
N ALA A 496 27.23 9.08 -11.02
CA ALA A 496 27.76 8.89 -12.37
C ALA A 496 28.75 7.71 -12.52
N ILE A 497 29.20 7.11 -11.43
CA ILE A 497 30.05 5.90 -11.41
C ILE A 497 29.22 4.69 -10.94
N ALA A 498 28.52 4.85 -9.81
CA ALA A 498 27.78 3.76 -9.19
C ALA A 498 26.59 3.29 -10.06
N MET A 499 25.84 4.21 -10.67
CA MET A 499 24.66 3.85 -11.47
C MET A 499 25.03 3.12 -12.78
N PRO A 500 26.07 3.52 -13.54
CA PRO A 500 26.59 2.70 -14.62
C PRO A 500 27.09 1.32 -14.18
N ALA A 501 27.76 1.22 -13.03
CA ALA A 501 28.21 -0.07 -12.50
C ALA A 501 27.03 -1.00 -12.18
N LEU A 502 25.97 -0.46 -11.55
CA LEU A 502 24.72 -1.18 -11.32
C LEU A 502 24.06 -1.61 -12.65
N ALA A 503 24.02 -0.72 -13.64
CA ALA A 503 23.45 -1.03 -14.94
C ALA A 503 24.19 -2.18 -15.65
N THR A 504 25.52 -2.16 -15.63
CA THR A 504 26.34 -3.25 -16.16
C THR A 504 26.04 -4.57 -15.43
N ALA A 505 26.04 -4.56 -14.09
CA ALA A 505 25.71 -5.74 -13.30
C ALA A 505 24.33 -6.31 -13.64
N ILE A 506 23.33 -5.46 -13.83
CA ILE A 506 21.98 -5.88 -14.25
C ILE A 506 22.06 -6.60 -15.61
N THR A 507 22.73 -6.03 -16.60
CA THR A 507 22.82 -6.64 -17.94
C THR A 507 23.61 -7.95 -17.98
N GLU A 508 24.47 -8.19 -16.99
CA GLU A 508 25.25 -9.43 -16.83
C GLU A 508 24.45 -10.57 -16.16
N CYS A 509 23.29 -10.27 -15.55
CA CYS A 509 22.50 -11.28 -14.85
C CYS A 509 21.89 -12.34 -15.80
N THR A 510 21.68 -12.02 -17.08
CA THR A 510 21.02 -12.91 -18.05
C THR A 510 21.34 -12.51 -19.49
N ASP A 511 21.45 -13.51 -20.37
CA ASP A 511 21.69 -13.31 -21.81
C ASP A 511 20.55 -12.53 -22.51
N VAL A 512 19.34 -12.54 -21.95
CA VAL A 512 18.19 -11.80 -22.50
C VAL A 512 18.45 -10.28 -22.47
N TRP A 513 19.19 -9.80 -21.48
CA TRP A 513 19.52 -8.38 -21.29
C TRP A 513 20.90 -8.01 -21.84
N SER A 514 21.58 -8.95 -22.47
CA SER A 514 22.90 -8.71 -23.07
C SER A 514 22.83 -7.60 -24.13
N GLY A 515 23.63 -6.56 -23.94
CA GLY A 515 23.67 -5.38 -24.82
C GLY A 515 22.47 -4.42 -24.66
N ALA A 516 21.56 -4.68 -23.72
CA ALA A 516 20.48 -3.75 -23.39
C ALA A 516 21.02 -2.56 -22.58
N ARG A 517 20.35 -1.42 -22.68
CA ARG A 517 20.59 -0.27 -21.80
C ARG A 517 19.64 -0.30 -20.60
N VAL A 518 20.10 0.06 -19.41
CA VAL A 518 19.21 0.24 -18.25
C VAL A 518 18.60 1.64 -18.25
N LEU A 519 17.27 1.73 -18.25
CA LEU A 519 16.55 2.99 -18.07
C LEU A 519 16.11 3.12 -16.62
N PHE A 520 16.72 4.06 -15.89
CA PHE A 520 16.32 4.41 -14.54
C PHE A 520 15.17 5.43 -14.61
N LEU A 521 13.96 4.97 -14.31
CA LEU A 521 12.73 5.74 -14.45
C LEU A 521 12.37 6.36 -13.09
N LEU A 522 12.62 7.67 -12.92
CA LEU A 522 12.35 8.39 -11.68
C LEU A 522 11.12 9.28 -11.83
N ASP A 523 10.09 9.02 -11.03
CA ASP A 523 8.79 9.68 -11.19
C ASP A 523 8.54 10.77 -10.14
N ASP A 524 7.91 11.87 -10.58
CA ASP A 524 7.38 12.99 -9.79
C ASP A 524 8.42 13.75 -8.95
N VAL A 525 9.56 14.10 -9.57
CA VAL A 525 10.58 14.97 -8.96
C VAL A 525 10.10 16.42 -9.03
N SER A 526 9.19 16.81 -8.14
CA SER A 526 8.49 18.09 -8.17
C SER A 526 8.52 18.83 -6.83
N THR A 527 8.20 20.12 -6.86
CA THR A 527 8.13 21.01 -5.68
C THR A 527 7.03 20.60 -4.69
N ARG A 528 6.16 19.65 -5.07
CA ARG A 528 5.17 19.00 -4.21
C ARG A 528 5.84 18.22 -3.08
N HIS A 529 6.84 17.43 -3.46
CA HIS A 529 7.45 16.45 -2.57
C HIS A 529 8.81 16.93 -2.06
N LEU A 530 9.52 17.71 -2.86
CA LEU A 530 10.88 18.15 -2.56
C LEU A 530 10.98 19.67 -2.48
N ASN A 531 11.91 20.16 -1.67
CA ASN A 531 12.34 21.57 -1.75
C ASN A 531 13.22 21.79 -2.99
N GLU A 532 13.32 23.05 -3.41
CA GLU A 532 13.98 23.43 -4.67
C GLU A 532 15.46 23.04 -4.69
N GLU A 533 16.15 23.18 -3.56
CA GLU A 533 17.55 22.79 -3.39
C GLU A 533 17.74 21.28 -3.61
N SER A 534 16.87 20.45 -3.02
CA SER A 534 16.92 19.00 -3.19
C SER A 534 16.64 18.58 -4.63
N ILE A 535 15.69 19.23 -5.32
CA ILE A 535 15.42 18.97 -6.74
C ILE A 535 16.64 19.32 -7.58
N GLN A 536 17.23 20.49 -7.37
CA GLN A 536 18.40 20.95 -8.11
C GLN A 536 19.59 20.01 -7.89
N ALA A 537 19.90 19.65 -6.64
CA ALA A 537 20.99 18.74 -6.31
C ALA A 537 20.78 17.34 -6.91
N LEU A 538 19.57 16.78 -6.77
CA LEU A 538 19.23 15.46 -7.27
C LEU A 538 19.32 15.41 -8.80
N LEU A 539 18.58 16.27 -9.51
CA LEU A 539 18.59 16.26 -10.98
C LEU A 539 20.00 16.52 -11.54
N SER A 540 20.73 17.48 -10.99
CA SER A 540 22.09 17.80 -11.47
C SER A 540 23.02 16.58 -11.37
N SER A 541 22.91 15.78 -10.30
CA SER A 541 23.74 14.58 -10.11
C SER A 541 23.37 13.38 -11.00
N LEU A 542 22.12 13.33 -11.50
CA LEU A 542 21.58 12.21 -12.27
C LEU A 542 21.59 12.44 -13.79
N MET A 543 21.67 13.70 -14.25
CA MET A 543 21.69 14.06 -15.67
C MET A 543 23.10 13.93 -16.29
N PHE A 544 23.67 12.71 -16.29
CA PHE A 544 24.94 12.41 -16.93
C PHE A 544 24.76 11.49 -18.16
N PRO A 545 25.53 11.67 -19.24
CA PRO A 545 25.49 10.76 -20.38
C PRO A 545 26.19 9.43 -20.05
N SER A 546 25.60 8.32 -20.49
CA SER A 546 26.18 6.98 -20.38
C SER A 546 25.71 6.09 -21.54
N GLU A 547 26.57 5.15 -21.94
CA GLU A 547 26.24 4.14 -22.96
C GLU A 547 25.43 2.98 -22.36
N THR A 548 25.65 2.65 -21.08
CA THR A 548 25.02 1.51 -20.39
C THR A 548 23.71 1.86 -19.69
N CYS A 549 23.48 3.14 -19.37
CA CYS A 549 22.26 3.57 -18.67
C CYS A 549 21.78 4.98 -19.04
N ALA A 550 20.52 5.29 -18.73
CA ALA A 550 20.00 6.65 -18.81
C ALA A 550 18.88 6.90 -17.77
N PHE A 551 18.79 8.13 -17.28
CA PHE A 551 17.69 8.56 -16.41
C PHE A 551 16.54 9.15 -17.23
N LYS A 552 15.32 8.69 -16.96
CA LYS A 552 14.07 9.27 -17.48
C LYS A 552 13.29 9.80 -16.29
N VAL A 553 13.15 11.12 -16.22
CA VAL A 553 12.62 11.79 -15.03
C VAL A 553 11.36 12.54 -15.36
N THR A 554 10.30 12.40 -14.56
CA THR A 554 9.10 13.23 -14.69
C THR A 554 9.11 14.36 -13.68
N THR A 555 8.69 15.55 -14.10
CA THR A 555 8.56 16.74 -13.24
C THR A 555 7.46 17.68 -13.76
N GLU A 556 7.19 18.77 -13.05
CA GLU A 556 6.27 19.81 -13.50
C GLU A 556 7.02 20.86 -14.34
N ALA A 557 6.33 21.51 -15.28
CA ALA A 557 6.99 22.41 -16.24
C ALA A 557 7.67 23.61 -15.56
N GLN A 558 7.07 24.14 -14.51
CA GLN A 558 7.60 25.22 -13.69
C GLN A 558 8.84 24.82 -12.88
N THR A 559 9.08 23.53 -12.66
CA THR A 559 10.28 23.04 -11.99
C THR A 559 11.53 23.20 -12.86
N LEU A 560 11.39 23.27 -14.20
CA LEU A 560 12.49 23.55 -15.13
C LEU A 560 12.99 25.01 -15.08
N GLU A 561 12.29 25.92 -14.41
CA GLU A 561 12.80 27.27 -14.16
C GLU A 561 13.97 27.28 -13.17
N LEU A 562 14.17 26.17 -12.42
CA LEU A 562 15.31 26.00 -11.54
C LEU A 562 16.58 25.78 -12.38
N VAL A 563 17.65 26.53 -12.10
CA VAL A 563 18.93 26.45 -12.81
C VAL A 563 19.59 25.10 -12.52
N LEU A 564 19.41 24.11 -13.40
CA LEU A 564 20.09 22.82 -13.29
C LEU A 564 21.59 22.99 -13.55
N LYS A 565 22.41 22.29 -12.75
CA LYS A 565 23.86 22.28 -12.92
C LYS A 565 24.29 21.01 -13.65
N SER A 566 25.45 21.07 -14.31
CA SER A 566 26.13 19.89 -14.84
C SER A 566 26.48 18.93 -13.68
N PRO A 567 26.74 17.64 -13.95
CA PRO A 567 27.01 16.65 -12.90
C PRO A 567 28.15 17.00 -11.93
N GLY A 568 29.09 17.87 -12.33
CA GLY A 568 30.13 18.39 -11.45
C GLY A 568 29.69 19.54 -10.51
N LEU A 569 28.43 19.98 -10.60
CA LEU A 569 27.82 21.08 -9.83
C LEU A 569 28.49 22.46 -10.04
N VAL A 570 29.25 22.63 -11.13
CA VAL A 570 29.98 23.88 -11.44
C VAL A 570 29.30 24.69 -12.54
N GLU A 571 29.02 24.10 -13.70
CA GLU A 571 28.42 24.80 -14.85
C GLU A 571 26.90 24.58 -14.91
N THR A 572 26.16 25.45 -15.61
CA THR A 572 24.74 25.23 -15.90
C THR A 572 24.57 24.13 -16.95
N ALA A 573 23.70 23.15 -16.69
CA ALA A 573 23.38 22.09 -17.64
C ALA A 573 22.63 22.65 -18.87
N ARG A 574 23.00 22.20 -20.06
CA ARG A 574 22.46 22.66 -21.34
C ARG A 574 21.53 21.64 -21.96
N ILE A 575 20.30 22.06 -22.27
CA ILE A 575 19.32 21.28 -23.04
C ILE A 575 19.89 20.94 -24.42
N GLY A 576 19.73 19.70 -24.85
CA GLY A 576 20.24 19.15 -26.12
C GLY A 576 21.72 18.75 -26.10
N ARG A 577 22.46 19.08 -25.03
CA ARG A 577 23.84 18.60 -24.81
C ARG A 577 23.91 17.62 -23.65
N ASP A 578 23.41 18.03 -22.48
CA ASP A 578 23.51 17.27 -21.24
C ASP A 578 22.26 16.42 -20.99
N TYR A 579 21.08 16.92 -21.40
CA TYR A 579 19.79 16.21 -21.32
C TYR A 579 18.80 16.72 -22.37
N GLU A 580 17.78 15.91 -22.67
CA GLU A 580 16.65 16.27 -23.54
C GLU A 580 15.39 16.58 -22.73
N THR A 581 14.46 17.36 -23.28
CA THR A 581 13.15 17.64 -22.67
C THR A 581 12.00 17.15 -23.54
N PHE A 582 10.93 16.69 -22.91
CA PHE A 582 9.67 16.35 -23.57
C PHE A 582 8.47 16.89 -22.78
N ASP A 583 7.79 17.90 -23.34
CA ASP A 583 6.60 18.51 -22.73
C ASP A 583 5.33 17.77 -23.17
N LEU A 584 4.89 16.83 -22.34
CA LEU A 584 3.68 16.02 -22.57
C LEU A 584 2.41 16.88 -22.51
N ALA A 585 2.36 17.91 -21.66
CA ALA A 585 1.19 18.77 -21.56
C ALA A 585 0.98 19.57 -22.85
N SER A 586 2.06 20.11 -23.43
CA SER A 586 2.00 20.77 -24.74
C SER A 586 1.61 19.80 -25.85
N ALA A 587 2.13 18.57 -25.85
CA ALA A 587 1.76 17.54 -26.83
C ALA A 587 0.26 17.19 -26.78
N ILE A 588 -0.27 16.92 -25.57
CA ILE A 588 -1.70 16.66 -25.36
C ILE A 588 -2.53 17.89 -25.75
N TYR A 589 -2.14 19.08 -25.32
CA TYR A 589 -2.86 20.32 -25.63
C TYR A 589 -2.93 20.59 -27.14
N SER A 590 -1.85 20.33 -27.88
CA SER A 590 -1.87 20.40 -29.35
C SER A 590 -2.89 19.42 -29.92
N LYS A 591 -2.85 18.15 -29.49
CA LYS A 591 -3.79 17.12 -29.96
C LYS A 591 -5.24 17.45 -29.63
N LEU A 592 -5.49 18.07 -28.47
CA LEU A 592 -6.82 18.53 -28.07
C LEU A 592 -7.37 19.62 -29.00
N ARG A 593 -6.50 20.37 -29.69
CA ARG A 593 -6.88 21.48 -30.58
C ARG A 593 -6.84 21.12 -32.06
N ASP A 594 -6.12 20.07 -32.42
CA ASP A 594 -6.02 19.59 -33.79
C ASP A 594 -7.41 19.34 -34.42
N ASN A 595 -7.51 19.62 -35.72
CA ASN A 595 -8.73 19.45 -36.50
C ASN A 595 -9.97 20.13 -35.88
N ASN A 596 -9.81 21.37 -35.41
CA ASN A 596 -10.86 22.16 -34.72
C ASN A 596 -11.45 21.45 -33.48
N GLY A 597 -10.63 20.68 -32.76
CA GLY A 597 -11.02 19.94 -31.56
C GLY A 597 -11.65 18.57 -31.80
N ARG A 598 -11.80 18.13 -33.06
CA ARG A 598 -12.28 16.78 -33.36
C ARG A 598 -11.29 15.72 -32.86
N ALA A 599 -9.99 15.92 -33.11
CA ALA A 599 -8.96 15.00 -32.63
C ALA A 599 -8.93 14.90 -31.10
N GLY A 600 -9.17 16.00 -30.39
CA GLY A 600 -9.25 16.01 -28.93
C GLY A 600 -10.42 15.21 -28.37
N ARG A 601 -11.61 15.35 -28.98
CA ARG A 601 -12.78 14.54 -28.64
C ARG A 601 -12.54 13.05 -28.90
N ASP A 602 -11.85 12.71 -29.98
CA ASP A 602 -11.54 11.33 -30.35
C ASP A 602 -10.51 10.73 -29.38
N PHE A 603 -9.48 11.51 -29.02
CA PHE A 603 -8.51 11.15 -27.98
C PHE A 603 -9.20 10.85 -26.64
N VAL A 604 -10.05 11.76 -26.15
CA VAL A 604 -10.78 11.54 -24.88
C VAL A 604 -11.73 10.34 -24.97
N ALA A 605 -12.42 10.14 -26.10
CA ALA A 605 -13.25 8.96 -26.31
C ALA A 605 -12.44 7.66 -26.21
N ASN A 606 -11.26 7.61 -26.82
CA ASN A 606 -10.39 6.43 -26.77
C ASN A 606 -9.87 6.15 -25.36
N VAL A 607 -9.51 7.18 -24.59
CA VAL A 607 -9.10 7.02 -23.18
C VAL A 607 -10.23 6.38 -22.36
N LEU A 608 -11.46 6.86 -22.53
CA LEU A 608 -12.62 6.31 -21.84
C LEU A 608 -12.97 4.89 -22.33
N GLN A 609 -12.80 4.62 -23.63
CA GLN A 609 -13.09 3.30 -24.21
C GLN A 609 -12.10 2.24 -23.72
N GLN A 610 -10.80 2.51 -23.74
CA GLN A 610 -9.81 1.57 -23.21
C GLN A 610 -10.08 1.21 -21.75
N ARG A 611 -10.52 2.17 -20.94
CA ARG A 611 -10.95 1.91 -19.55
C ARG A 611 -12.25 1.10 -19.47
N ALA A 612 -13.24 1.42 -20.30
CA ALA A 612 -14.50 0.70 -20.39
C ALA A 612 -14.26 -0.79 -20.67
N ASP A 613 -13.37 -1.10 -21.61
CA ASP A 613 -13.03 -2.48 -22.00
C ASP A 613 -12.37 -3.28 -20.86
N LEU A 614 -11.79 -2.60 -19.87
CA LEU A 614 -11.22 -3.24 -18.66
C LEU A 614 -12.18 -3.29 -17.48
N THR A 615 -13.34 -2.63 -17.56
CA THR A 615 -14.24 -2.46 -16.42
C THR A 615 -15.50 -3.29 -16.62
N ALA A 616 -15.59 -4.42 -15.94
CA ALA A 616 -16.71 -5.37 -16.12
C ALA A 616 -18.10 -4.76 -15.79
N THR A 617 -18.15 -3.72 -14.95
CA THR A 617 -19.39 -3.02 -14.56
C THR A 617 -19.77 -1.87 -15.51
N HIS A 618 -18.95 -1.58 -16.53
CA HIS A 618 -19.24 -0.52 -17.48
C HIS A 618 -20.40 -0.93 -18.42
N PRO A 619 -21.35 -0.02 -18.76
CA PRO A 619 -22.42 -0.35 -19.70
C PRO A 619 -21.90 -0.83 -21.06
N GLU A 620 -22.55 -1.81 -21.69
CA GLU A 620 -22.19 -2.36 -23.02
C GLU A 620 -22.45 -1.39 -24.20
N ARG A 621 -21.95 -0.16 -24.10
CA ARG A 621 -22.08 0.94 -25.05
C ARG A 621 -20.84 1.80 -25.01
N SER A 622 -20.47 2.39 -26.14
CA SER A 622 -19.31 3.28 -26.18
C SER A 622 -19.56 4.56 -25.38
N PRO A 623 -18.51 5.19 -24.80
CA PRO A 623 -18.64 6.49 -24.13
C PRO A 623 -19.28 7.58 -24.99
N ARG A 624 -19.08 7.52 -26.32
CA ARG A 624 -19.69 8.46 -27.27
C ARG A 624 -21.21 8.30 -27.34
N GLU A 625 -21.71 7.07 -27.36
CA GLU A 625 -23.15 6.80 -27.35
C GLU A 625 -23.77 7.24 -26.03
N LEU A 626 -23.10 6.93 -24.92
CA LEU A 626 -23.58 7.25 -23.58
C LEU A 626 -23.69 8.76 -23.32
N LEU A 627 -22.69 9.56 -23.71
CA LEU A 627 -22.74 11.02 -23.48
C LEU A 627 -23.48 11.79 -24.58
N GLY A 628 -23.53 11.26 -25.80
CA GLY A 628 -23.88 12.04 -26.98
C GLY A 628 -22.88 13.18 -27.22
N ASP A 629 -23.29 14.21 -27.96
CA ASP A 629 -22.43 15.36 -28.20
C ASP A 629 -23.20 16.65 -28.46
N ARG A 630 -22.54 17.78 -28.22
CA ARG A 630 -23.06 19.12 -28.53
C ARG A 630 -21.94 20.09 -28.88
N PRO A 631 -22.11 20.94 -29.92
CA PRO A 631 -21.13 21.96 -30.25
C PRO A 631 -20.92 22.97 -29.10
N LEU A 632 -19.66 23.28 -28.79
CA LEU A 632 -19.30 24.21 -27.69
C LEU A 632 -19.91 25.61 -27.86
N ILE A 633 -20.10 26.07 -29.09
CA ILE A 633 -20.72 27.37 -29.36
C ILE A 633 -22.20 27.43 -28.93
N GLU A 634 -22.90 26.29 -28.98
CA GLU A 634 -24.29 26.22 -28.51
C GLU A 634 -24.38 26.27 -26.99
N ILE A 635 -23.39 25.70 -26.30
CA ILE A 635 -23.24 25.82 -24.85
C ILE A 635 -23.10 27.30 -24.49
N SER A 636 -22.19 28.04 -25.15
CA SER A 636 -22.02 29.49 -24.92
C SER A 636 -23.30 30.29 -25.23
N ARG A 637 -24.04 29.93 -26.29
CA ARG A 637 -25.32 30.57 -26.62
C ARG A 637 -26.40 30.31 -25.56
N GLN A 638 -26.51 29.09 -25.05
CA GLN A 638 -27.47 28.75 -24.00
C GLN A 638 -27.13 29.45 -22.68
N ILE A 639 -25.84 29.52 -22.33
CA ILE A 639 -25.39 30.31 -21.17
C ILE A 639 -25.84 31.76 -21.32
N ALA A 640 -25.58 32.37 -22.47
CA ALA A 640 -25.91 33.77 -22.73
C ALA A 640 -27.41 34.08 -22.70
N SER A 641 -28.25 33.13 -23.13
CA SER A 641 -29.71 33.29 -23.17
C SER A 641 -30.40 32.88 -21.87
N SER A 642 -29.75 32.10 -21.01
CA SER A 642 -30.29 31.65 -19.72
C SER A 642 -30.26 32.75 -18.65
N THR A 643 -31.33 32.88 -17.87
CA THR A 643 -31.35 33.73 -16.68
C THR A 643 -30.83 32.95 -15.47
N GLU A 644 -30.34 33.67 -14.44
CA GLU A 644 -29.71 33.04 -13.26
C GLU A 644 -30.61 32.05 -12.52
N THR A 645 -31.92 32.24 -12.58
CA THR A 645 -32.94 31.40 -11.92
C THR A 645 -33.53 30.30 -12.82
N SER A 646 -33.11 30.21 -14.09
CA SER A 646 -33.72 29.28 -15.04
C SER A 646 -33.31 27.82 -14.81
N SER A 647 -34.25 26.88 -14.95
CA SER A 647 -33.95 25.44 -15.01
C SER A 647 -32.98 25.11 -16.15
N ALA A 648 -33.01 25.89 -17.23
CA ALA A 648 -32.12 25.75 -18.38
C ALA A 648 -30.63 25.93 -18.05
N ARG A 649 -30.26 26.57 -16.93
CA ARG A 649 -28.87 26.61 -16.42
C ARG A 649 -28.40 25.27 -15.84
N LYS A 650 -29.32 24.42 -15.39
CA LYS A 650 -29.01 23.11 -14.80
C LYS A 650 -28.64 22.06 -15.86
N ASP A 651 -28.93 22.33 -17.14
CA ASP A 651 -28.77 21.38 -18.27
C ASP A 651 -27.79 21.89 -19.35
N VAL A 652 -26.85 22.77 -18.98
CA VAL A 652 -25.99 23.47 -19.94
C VAL A 652 -24.81 22.62 -20.41
N TYR A 653 -24.19 21.88 -19.49
CA TYR A 653 -22.92 21.20 -19.73
C TYR A 653 -23.13 19.70 -19.98
N PHE A 654 -23.09 19.27 -21.24
CA PHE A 654 -23.22 17.85 -21.60
C PHE A 654 -22.55 17.52 -22.93
N GLY A 655 -22.30 16.22 -23.15
CA GLY A 655 -21.73 15.67 -24.38
C GLY A 655 -20.21 15.56 -24.39
N MET A 656 -19.70 14.75 -25.31
CA MET A 656 -18.27 14.47 -25.45
C MET A 656 -17.40 15.72 -25.68
N SER A 657 -17.89 16.69 -26.47
CA SER A 657 -17.16 17.94 -26.70
C SER A 657 -17.04 18.77 -25.43
N ALA A 658 -18.08 18.81 -24.58
CA ALA A 658 -18.02 19.52 -23.31
C ALA A 658 -16.99 18.91 -22.36
N LEU A 659 -16.96 17.57 -22.28
CA LEU A 659 -15.99 16.83 -21.48
C LEU A 659 -14.56 17.05 -21.97
N ALA A 660 -14.33 17.00 -23.30
CA ALA A 660 -13.03 17.30 -23.89
C ALA A 660 -12.60 18.77 -23.66
N ALA A 661 -13.55 19.71 -23.64
CA ALA A 661 -13.25 21.14 -23.50
C ALA A 661 -12.88 21.59 -22.08
N VAL A 662 -13.29 20.82 -21.05
CA VAL A 662 -12.82 21.02 -19.67
C VAL A 662 -11.50 20.31 -19.40
N CYS A 663 -11.11 19.34 -20.24
CA CYS A 663 -9.79 18.73 -20.21
C CYS A 663 -8.75 19.77 -20.67
N VAL A 664 -8.02 20.35 -19.73
CA VAL A 664 -6.83 21.17 -20.01
C VAL A 664 -5.60 20.35 -19.68
N GLY A 665 -5.48 19.15 -20.22
CA GLY A 665 -4.34 18.26 -19.97
C GLY A 665 -4.38 17.47 -18.67
N ASP A 666 -5.49 17.47 -17.90
CA ASP A 666 -5.68 16.58 -16.75
C ASP A 666 -6.71 15.50 -17.11
N ILE A 667 -6.21 14.31 -17.46
CA ILE A 667 -7.06 13.18 -17.88
C ILE A 667 -7.82 12.60 -16.67
N GLY A 668 -7.28 12.77 -15.45
CA GLY A 668 -7.94 12.33 -14.23
C GLY A 668 -9.29 13.04 -14.02
N ASP A 669 -9.35 14.35 -14.26
CA ASP A 669 -10.60 15.12 -14.18
C ASP A 669 -11.66 14.56 -15.15
N VAL A 670 -11.27 14.17 -16.36
CA VAL A 670 -12.16 13.60 -17.38
C VAL A 670 -12.76 12.27 -16.93
N ILE A 671 -11.92 11.36 -16.43
CA ILE A 671 -12.35 10.05 -15.92
C ILE A 671 -13.32 10.23 -14.74
N SER A 672 -12.99 11.13 -13.82
CA SER A 672 -13.79 11.37 -12.60
C SER A 672 -15.16 11.96 -12.92
N ILE A 673 -15.22 12.93 -13.84
CA ILE A 673 -16.50 13.50 -14.28
C ILE A 673 -17.33 12.41 -14.97
N TYR A 674 -16.72 11.60 -15.85
CA TYR A 674 -17.44 10.55 -16.55
C TYR A 674 -18.01 9.48 -15.60
N GLU A 675 -17.22 9.01 -14.63
CA GLU A 675 -17.69 8.08 -13.59
C GLU A 675 -18.86 8.69 -12.79
N LEU A 676 -18.79 9.97 -12.45
CA LEU A 676 -19.86 10.68 -11.76
C LEU A 676 -21.14 10.82 -12.61
N ILE A 677 -21.00 10.94 -13.94
CA ILE A 677 -22.13 10.89 -14.88
C ILE A 677 -22.79 9.51 -14.85
N LEU A 678 -22.00 8.43 -14.92
CA LEU A 678 -22.52 7.06 -14.86
C LEU A 678 -23.24 6.77 -13.53
N ALA A 679 -22.64 7.18 -12.40
CA ALA A 679 -23.23 7.04 -11.08
C ALA A 679 -24.57 7.78 -10.96
N ARG A 680 -24.66 9.02 -11.48
CA ARG A 680 -25.92 9.78 -11.52
C ARG A 680 -26.98 9.16 -12.42
N ALA A 681 -26.57 8.51 -13.50
CA ALA A 681 -27.50 7.86 -14.42
C ALA A 681 -28.14 6.61 -13.80
N GLY A 682 -27.52 5.99 -12.78
CA GLY A 682 -28.13 4.92 -11.97
C GLY A 682 -28.61 3.71 -12.77
N GLY A 683 -27.93 3.37 -13.87
CA GLY A 683 -28.34 2.27 -14.76
C GLY A 683 -29.50 2.61 -15.72
N SER A 684 -29.86 3.90 -15.86
CA SER A 684 -30.87 4.36 -16.83
C SER A 684 -30.58 3.84 -18.25
N THR A 685 -31.62 3.31 -18.89
CA THR A 685 -31.55 2.82 -20.29
C THR A 685 -31.69 3.94 -21.32
N ALA A 686 -31.96 5.18 -20.88
CA ALA A 686 -32.10 6.33 -21.76
C ALA A 686 -30.72 6.78 -22.26
N ILE A 687 -30.48 6.61 -23.56
CA ILE A 687 -29.22 6.93 -24.23
C ILE A 687 -29.51 7.95 -25.34
N PRO A 688 -28.77 9.08 -25.40
CA PRO A 688 -27.73 9.52 -24.46
C PRO A 688 -28.25 9.82 -23.05
N ILE A 689 -27.37 9.73 -22.05
CA ILE A 689 -27.67 10.09 -20.65
C ILE A 689 -28.21 11.52 -20.59
N ALA A 690 -29.30 11.72 -19.85
CA ALA A 690 -30.01 13.01 -19.82
C ALA A 690 -29.08 14.20 -19.49
N PRO A 691 -29.20 15.34 -20.19
CA PRO A 691 -28.37 16.54 -19.96
C PRO A 691 -28.30 17.00 -18.49
N ALA A 692 -29.39 16.86 -17.74
CA ALA A 692 -29.44 17.21 -16.32
C ALA A 692 -28.47 16.40 -15.46
N HIS A 693 -28.34 15.09 -15.71
CA HIS A 693 -27.40 14.24 -14.98
C HIS A 693 -25.95 14.59 -15.35
N GLN A 694 -25.69 14.84 -16.64
CA GLN A 694 -24.36 15.23 -17.10
C GLN A 694 -23.92 16.57 -16.51
N SER A 695 -24.76 17.58 -16.65
CA SER A 695 -24.49 18.94 -16.16
C SER A 695 -24.41 19.00 -14.64
N GLY A 696 -25.22 18.20 -13.93
CA GLY A 696 -25.09 18.00 -12.49
C GLY A 696 -23.72 17.44 -12.08
N ALA A 697 -23.17 16.48 -12.83
CA ALA A 697 -21.83 15.94 -12.59
C ALA A 697 -20.73 16.98 -12.78
N PHE A 698 -20.79 17.75 -13.86
CA PHE A 698 -19.88 18.87 -14.08
C PHE A 698 -19.92 19.90 -12.94
N GLN A 699 -21.11 20.29 -12.49
CA GLN A 699 -21.29 21.28 -11.42
C GLN A 699 -20.83 20.76 -10.06
N GLU A 700 -21.15 19.52 -9.69
CA GLU A 700 -20.67 18.94 -8.43
C GLU A 700 -19.13 18.82 -8.43
N PHE A 701 -18.54 18.40 -9.54
CA PHE A 701 -17.08 18.30 -9.65
C PHE A 701 -16.41 19.70 -9.57
N CYS A 702 -17.05 20.74 -10.11
CA CYS A 702 -16.64 22.13 -9.95
C CYS A 702 -16.67 22.57 -8.47
N SER A 703 -17.79 22.36 -7.77
CA SER A 703 -17.91 22.70 -6.33
C SER A 703 -16.86 22.00 -5.49
N ARG A 704 -16.61 20.71 -5.78
CA ARG A 704 -15.55 19.91 -5.14
C ARG A 704 -14.18 20.56 -5.29
N ARG A 705 -13.77 20.95 -6.50
CA ARG A 705 -12.46 21.58 -6.75
C ARG A 705 -12.34 22.98 -6.13
N LEU A 706 -13.41 23.78 -6.16
CA LEU A 706 -13.41 25.10 -5.52
C LEU A 706 -13.28 25.00 -3.99
N TYR A 707 -13.90 23.99 -3.37
CA TYR A 707 -13.74 23.73 -1.94
C TYR A 707 -12.28 23.38 -1.58
N GLN A 708 -11.63 22.51 -2.35
CA GLN A 708 -10.20 22.19 -2.18
C GLN A 708 -9.31 23.44 -2.27
N LEU A 709 -9.59 24.34 -3.23
CA LEU A 709 -8.87 25.61 -3.35
C LEU A 709 -9.08 26.52 -2.12
N SER A 710 -10.31 26.59 -1.61
CA SER A 710 -10.64 27.36 -0.40
C SER A 710 -9.82 26.89 0.81
N ARG A 711 -9.70 25.56 0.98
CA ARG A 711 -8.95 24.94 2.10
C ARG A 711 -7.44 25.16 2.02
N ARG A 712 -6.86 25.21 0.80
CA ARG A 712 -5.44 25.49 0.59
C ARG A 712 -5.09 26.93 0.94
N LYS A 713 -5.76 27.91 0.31
CA LYS A 713 -5.73 29.36 0.66
C LYS A 713 -6.94 30.05 0.01
N GLY A 714 -7.76 30.76 0.78
CA GLY A 714 -8.97 31.44 0.26
C GLY A 714 -8.72 32.36 -0.95
N ARG A 715 -7.53 32.97 -1.05
CA ARG A 715 -7.09 33.79 -2.20
C ARG A 715 -7.14 33.05 -3.54
N LEU A 716 -6.81 31.77 -3.59
CA LEU A 716 -6.79 30.98 -4.84
C LEU A 716 -8.20 30.81 -5.43
N LYS A 717 -9.19 30.53 -4.56
CA LYS A 717 -10.60 30.46 -4.93
C LYS A 717 -11.10 31.82 -5.45
N LEU A 718 -10.75 32.93 -4.77
CA LEU A 718 -11.16 34.27 -5.18
C LEU A 718 -10.66 34.63 -6.59
N ILE A 719 -9.41 34.31 -6.93
CA ILE A 719 -8.86 34.52 -8.28
C ILE A 719 -9.62 33.68 -9.32
N ALA A 720 -9.86 32.40 -9.02
CA ALA A 720 -10.60 31.51 -9.93
C ALA A 720 -12.03 31.99 -10.18
N ASP A 721 -12.75 32.39 -9.13
CA ASP A 721 -14.10 32.96 -9.22
C ASP A 721 -14.09 34.29 -9.98
N GLY A 722 -13.13 35.17 -9.68
CA GLY A 722 -12.98 36.46 -10.35
C GLY A 722 -12.75 36.32 -11.86
N PHE A 723 -11.89 35.38 -12.25
CA PHE A 723 -11.66 35.05 -13.66
C PHE A 723 -12.92 34.52 -14.35
N ALA A 724 -13.59 33.54 -13.73
CA ALA A 724 -14.79 32.93 -14.30
C ALA A 724 -15.93 33.94 -14.47
N LYS A 725 -16.16 34.80 -13.47
CA LYS A 725 -17.17 35.87 -13.51
C LYS A 725 -16.84 36.92 -14.57
N ALA A 726 -15.57 37.31 -14.72
CA ALA A 726 -15.17 38.24 -15.78
C ALA A 726 -15.40 37.65 -17.18
N SER A 727 -15.08 36.37 -17.38
CA SER A 727 -15.33 35.67 -18.64
C SER A 727 -16.83 35.56 -18.94
N HIS A 728 -17.65 35.17 -17.95
CA HIS A 728 -19.11 35.11 -18.08
C HIS A 728 -19.72 36.48 -18.43
N ASP A 729 -19.32 37.55 -17.74
CA ASP A 729 -19.79 38.92 -18.02
C ASP A 729 -19.55 39.31 -19.48
N LEU A 730 -18.33 39.05 -19.99
CA LEU A 730 -17.94 39.41 -21.35
C LEU A 730 -18.64 38.56 -22.41
N LEU A 731 -18.89 37.28 -22.11
CA LEU A 731 -19.70 36.38 -22.91
C LEU A 731 -21.12 36.95 -23.07
N VAL A 732 -21.80 37.22 -21.95
CA VAL A 732 -23.16 37.78 -21.95
C VAL A 732 -23.22 39.14 -22.63
N GLN A 733 -22.26 40.03 -22.36
CA GLN A 733 -22.17 41.34 -23.01
C GLN A 733 -21.98 41.23 -24.53
N SER A 734 -21.14 40.29 -24.99
CA SER A 734 -20.91 40.08 -26.42
C SER A 734 -22.15 39.53 -27.13
N ALA A 735 -22.87 38.59 -26.49
CA ALA A 735 -24.10 38.02 -27.04
C ALA A 735 -25.23 39.06 -27.15
N ARG A 736 -25.35 39.97 -26.16
CA ARG A 736 -26.38 41.03 -26.17
C ARG A 736 -26.18 42.11 -27.22
N ARG A 737 -24.96 42.26 -27.77
CA ARG A 737 -24.64 43.29 -28.79
C ARG A 737 -25.15 42.97 -30.20
N ASN A 738 -25.77 41.81 -30.43
CA ASN A 738 -26.68 41.45 -31.54
C ASN A 738 -26.35 41.86 -33.01
N ASP A 739 -25.12 42.24 -33.36
CA ASP A 739 -24.74 42.63 -34.74
C ASP A 739 -24.17 41.49 -35.61
N GLY A 740 -24.52 40.22 -35.34
CA GLY A 740 -23.84 39.09 -35.98
C GLY A 740 -22.37 38.93 -35.54
N SER A 741 -21.95 39.71 -34.55
CA SER A 741 -20.59 39.69 -34.00
C SER A 741 -20.30 38.43 -33.17
N ARG A 742 -19.04 37.98 -33.23
CA ARG A 742 -18.53 36.79 -32.56
C ARG A 742 -18.77 36.83 -31.03
N ILE A 743 -19.36 35.77 -30.46
CA ILE A 743 -19.41 35.54 -29.00
C ILE A 743 -17.99 35.44 -28.46
N ARG A 744 -17.69 36.20 -27.40
CA ARG A 744 -16.37 36.22 -26.76
C ARG A 744 -16.33 35.28 -25.57
N ASP A 745 -15.39 34.35 -25.58
CA ASP A 745 -15.18 33.34 -24.54
C ASP A 745 -13.71 33.37 -24.11
N TYR A 746 -13.46 34.00 -22.96
CA TYR A 746 -12.12 34.17 -22.41
C TYR A 746 -11.73 32.96 -21.57
N ALA A 747 -10.63 32.30 -21.97
CA ALA A 747 -10.18 31.06 -21.32
C ALA A 747 -8.66 31.02 -21.07
N SER A 748 -7.92 32.07 -21.39
CA SER A 748 -6.49 32.18 -21.13
C SER A 748 -6.09 33.61 -20.77
N ILE A 749 -4.88 33.77 -20.23
CA ILE A 749 -4.28 35.02 -19.82
C ILE A 749 -2.80 35.05 -20.18
N TYR A 750 -2.36 36.15 -20.78
CA TYR A 750 -0.95 36.41 -21.07
C TYR A 750 -0.41 37.30 -19.97
N VAL A 751 0.69 36.87 -19.37
CA VAL A 751 1.33 37.57 -18.26
C VAL A 751 2.72 38.00 -18.68
N ARG A 752 3.05 39.27 -18.49
CA ARG A 752 4.41 39.80 -18.64
C ARG A 752 4.85 40.39 -17.31
N VAL A 753 5.91 39.83 -16.73
CA VAL A 753 6.51 40.33 -15.49
C VAL A 753 7.51 41.41 -15.87
N THR A 754 7.16 42.68 -15.63
CA THR A 754 7.91 43.85 -16.14
C THR A 754 8.21 44.92 -15.08
N SER A 755 7.70 44.77 -13.85
CA SER A 755 7.84 45.77 -12.77
C SER A 755 7.52 45.14 -11.41
N GLY A 756 7.97 45.75 -10.31
CA GLY A 756 7.66 45.31 -8.93
C GLY A 756 8.60 44.22 -8.43
N ASP A 757 8.17 43.50 -7.37
CA ASP A 757 8.87 42.32 -6.86
C ASP A 757 8.69 41.15 -7.85
N ILE A 758 9.72 40.92 -8.67
CA ILE A 758 9.70 39.90 -9.73
C ILE A 758 9.63 38.50 -9.12
N ASP A 759 10.46 38.21 -8.11
CA ASP A 759 10.54 36.90 -7.47
C ASP A 759 9.23 36.58 -6.73
N GLY A 760 8.67 37.56 -6.00
CA GLY A 760 7.37 37.42 -5.35
C GLY A 760 6.21 37.18 -6.34
N GLN A 761 6.21 37.86 -7.50
CA GLN A 761 5.21 37.64 -8.54
C GLN A 761 5.34 36.25 -9.19
N LEU A 762 6.57 35.82 -9.49
CA LEU A 762 6.83 34.49 -10.05
C LEU A 762 6.40 33.39 -9.06
N LEU A 763 6.67 33.57 -7.76
CA LEU A 763 6.22 32.65 -6.72
C LEU A 763 4.69 32.55 -6.65
N GLN A 764 3.98 33.68 -6.74
CA GLN A 764 2.52 33.69 -6.72
C GLN A 764 1.90 33.10 -8.00
N LEU A 765 2.52 33.32 -9.17
CA LEU A 765 2.11 32.67 -10.42
C LEU A 765 2.36 31.15 -10.37
N ARG A 766 3.49 30.72 -9.80
CA ARG A 766 3.79 29.32 -9.55
C ARG A 766 2.75 28.70 -8.63
N GLU A 767 2.39 29.37 -7.54
CA GLU A 767 1.34 28.91 -6.63
C GLU A 767 -0.01 28.70 -7.32
N LEU A 768 -0.40 29.59 -8.24
CA LEU A 768 -1.62 29.44 -9.04
C LEU A 768 -1.55 28.24 -10.00
N MET A 769 -0.37 27.90 -10.52
CA MET A 769 -0.17 26.72 -11.37
C MET A 769 -0.15 25.43 -10.54
N ASP A 770 0.57 25.42 -9.41
CA ASP A 770 0.65 24.29 -8.46
C ASP A 770 -0.73 23.94 -7.88
N ALA A 771 -1.56 24.97 -7.65
CA ALA A 771 -2.95 24.82 -7.23
C ALA A 771 -3.89 24.35 -8.35
N GLY A 772 -3.42 24.31 -9.60
CA GLY A 772 -4.21 23.92 -10.77
C GLY A 772 -5.24 24.96 -11.21
N VAL A 773 -5.11 26.23 -10.81
CA VAL A 773 -6.00 27.31 -11.29
C VAL A 773 -5.72 27.61 -12.76
N PHE A 774 -4.43 27.70 -13.09
CA PHE A 774 -3.95 27.92 -14.45
C PHE A 774 -2.98 26.83 -14.90
N VAL A 775 -2.83 26.74 -16.21
CA VAL A 775 -1.94 25.82 -16.90
C VAL A 775 -0.96 26.61 -17.74
N LEU A 776 0.33 26.36 -17.60
CA LEU A 776 1.33 26.89 -18.50
C LEU A 776 1.19 26.24 -19.89
N THR A 777 1.01 27.05 -20.93
CA THR A 777 0.85 26.59 -22.32
C THR A 777 1.79 27.40 -23.22
N GLY A 778 2.68 26.77 -23.99
CA GLY A 778 3.65 27.52 -24.81
C GLY A 778 4.82 26.74 -25.43
N GLY A 779 5.00 25.46 -25.08
CA GLY A 779 6.12 24.64 -25.55
C GLY A 779 7.46 24.95 -24.84
N PRO A 780 8.57 24.28 -25.23
CA PRO A 780 9.87 24.37 -24.55
C PRO A 780 10.51 25.77 -24.57
N ASP A 781 9.99 26.73 -25.35
CA ASP A 781 10.41 28.14 -25.41
C ASP A 781 9.58 29.05 -24.47
N ALA A 782 8.91 28.50 -23.45
CA ALA A 782 7.82 29.16 -22.72
C ALA A 782 8.18 30.43 -21.92
N PRO A 783 9.44 30.73 -21.55
CA PRO A 783 9.86 32.10 -21.37
C PRO A 783 10.68 32.54 -22.58
N ARG A 784 10.03 33.17 -23.57
CA ARG A 784 10.75 33.89 -24.63
C ARG A 784 11.40 35.13 -24.03
N THR A 785 12.67 35.04 -23.64
CA THR A 785 13.52 36.22 -23.48
C THR A 785 13.81 36.79 -24.87
N LYS A 786 13.09 37.83 -25.27
CA LYS A 786 13.42 38.54 -26.51
C LYS A 786 14.68 39.38 -26.27
N THR A 787 15.79 38.89 -26.83
CA THR A 787 17.01 39.61 -27.25
C THR A 787 17.98 40.13 -26.18
N ARG A 788 19.18 40.38 -26.71
CA ARG A 788 20.52 40.69 -26.19
C ARG A 788 20.64 41.99 -25.37
N ASP A 789 19.60 42.38 -24.64
CA ASP A 789 19.60 43.52 -23.71
C ASP A 789 19.69 43.04 -22.25
N SER A 790 20.15 43.92 -21.37
CA SER A 790 20.59 43.65 -20.00
C SER A 790 19.51 43.25 -18.98
N ASP A 791 18.24 43.14 -19.37
CA ASP A 791 17.14 42.70 -18.50
C ASP A 791 16.21 41.68 -19.19
N PRO A 792 16.11 40.43 -18.70
CA PRO A 792 15.26 39.40 -19.29
C PRO A 792 13.78 39.65 -18.94
N ILE A 793 12.94 39.88 -19.96
CA ILE A 793 11.47 39.93 -19.80
C ILE A 793 10.90 38.51 -19.91
N ALA A 794 10.32 37.99 -18.82
CA ALA A 794 9.60 36.72 -18.82
C ALA A 794 8.13 36.92 -19.28
N GLN A 795 7.72 36.19 -20.32
CA GLN A 795 6.35 36.19 -20.83
C GLN A 795 5.73 34.80 -20.71
N TYR A 796 4.62 34.70 -19.97
CA TYR A 796 3.89 33.44 -19.73
C TYR A 796 2.53 33.44 -20.43
N THR A 797 2.13 32.28 -20.94
CA THR A 797 0.78 32.04 -21.48
C THR A 797 0.07 31.00 -20.63
N LEU A 798 -0.91 31.47 -19.86
CA LEU A 798 -1.61 30.68 -18.86
C LEU A 798 -3.04 30.39 -19.34
N THR A 799 -3.41 29.11 -19.42
CA THR A 799 -4.78 28.68 -19.76
C THR A 799 -5.56 28.38 -18.49
N PHE A 800 -6.75 28.95 -18.33
CA PHE A 800 -7.60 28.75 -17.16
C PHE A 800 -8.24 27.35 -17.20
N ARG A 801 -8.22 26.63 -16.08
CA ARG A 801 -8.99 25.39 -15.94
C ARG A 801 -10.49 25.72 -15.88
N LYS A 802 -11.17 25.70 -17.04
CA LYS A 802 -12.60 26.06 -17.17
C LYS A 802 -13.53 25.32 -16.21
N LEU A 803 -13.13 24.14 -15.76
CA LEU A 803 -13.81 23.38 -14.71
C LEU A 803 -14.08 24.21 -13.45
N LEU A 804 -13.16 25.10 -13.06
CA LEU A 804 -13.30 25.95 -11.88
C LEU A 804 -14.34 27.08 -12.08
N GLY A 805 -14.80 27.30 -13.31
CA GLY A 805 -15.76 28.35 -13.65
C GLY A 805 -17.17 27.84 -13.97
N LEU A 806 -17.44 26.53 -13.88
CA LEU A 806 -18.73 25.97 -14.30
C LEU A 806 -19.89 26.43 -13.41
N SER A 807 -19.67 26.59 -12.10
CA SER A 807 -20.63 27.17 -11.17
C SER A 807 -20.99 28.63 -11.52
N ASN A 808 -20.04 29.36 -12.11
CA ASN A 808 -20.20 30.73 -12.58
C ASN A 808 -20.65 30.82 -14.06
N ALA A 809 -21.12 29.70 -14.63
CA ALA A 809 -21.61 29.61 -16.01
C ALA A 809 -20.59 30.11 -17.06
N ILE A 810 -19.32 29.74 -16.94
CA ILE A 810 -18.30 30.06 -17.95
C ILE A 810 -18.55 29.33 -19.28
N GLY A 811 -18.25 29.98 -20.40
CA GLY A 811 -18.25 29.32 -21.73
C GLY A 811 -17.12 28.29 -21.87
N LEU A 812 -17.33 27.28 -22.72
CA LEU A 812 -16.35 26.21 -22.93
C LEU A 812 -15.50 26.38 -24.19
N THR A 813 -15.74 27.40 -25.02
CA THR A 813 -14.84 27.66 -26.15
C THR A 813 -13.54 28.33 -25.67
N GLN A 814 -12.53 28.39 -26.54
CA GLN A 814 -11.16 28.78 -26.17
C GLN A 814 -10.60 29.74 -27.24
N ARG A 815 -11.27 30.88 -27.43
CA ARG A 815 -11.00 31.82 -28.53
C ARG A 815 -10.42 33.15 -28.07
N ASP A 816 -10.66 33.56 -26.83
CA ASP A 816 -10.24 34.86 -26.30
C ASP A 816 -9.27 34.72 -25.12
N ARG A 817 -8.44 35.75 -24.94
CA ARG A 817 -7.42 35.83 -23.89
C ARG A 817 -7.39 37.19 -23.23
N PHE A 818 -7.09 37.22 -21.94
CA PHE A 818 -6.71 38.43 -21.21
C PHE A 818 -5.22 38.71 -21.38
N GLU A 819 -4.80 39.96 -21.17
CA GLU A 819 -3.38 40.35 -21.17
C GLU A 819 -3.13 41.22 -19.93
N LEU A 820 -2.14 40.84 -19.11
CA LEU A 820 -1.73 41.53 -17.89
C LEU A 820 -0.22 41.80 -17.91
N SER A 821 0.15 43.01 -17.50
CA SER A 821 1.54 43.46 -17.34
C SER A 821 1.59 44.67 -16.41
N GLY A 822 2.76 44.96 -15.85
CA GLY A 822 2.96 46.15 -15.01
C GLY A 822 2.09 46.13 -13.74
N GLN A 823 1.56 47.30 -13.36
CA GLN A 823 0.69 47.46 -12.18
C GLN A 823 -0.57 46.57 -12.21
N ASN A 824 -1.12 46.30 -13.40
CA ASN A 824 -2.32 45.47 -13.51
C ASN A 824 -2.09 44.01 -13.11
N LEU A 825 -0.85 43.50 -13.27
CA LEU A 825 -0.48 42.18 -12.81
C LEU A 825 -0.32 42.16 -11.29
N ILE A 826 0.33 43.20 -10.73
CA ILE A 826 0.50 43.37 -9.28
C ILE A 826 -0.87 43.42 -8.61
N ASP A 827 -1.75 44.31 -9.07
CA ASP A 827 -3.11 44.46 -8.52
C ASP A 827 -3.92 43.17 -8.63
N PHE A 828 -3.81 42.45 -9.76
CA PHE A 828 -4.52 41.18 -9.96
C PHE A 828 -4.09 40.11 -8.98
N LEU A 829 -2.79 40.07 -8.65
CA LEU A 829 -2.24 39.12 -7.72
C LEU A 829 -2.54 39.56 -6.27
N GLU A 830 -2.20 40.78 -5.87
CA GLU A 830 -2.31 41.26 -4.48
C GLU A 830 -3.74 41.50 -3.99
N SER A 831 -4.69 41.81 -4.89
CA SER A 831 -6.10 42.09 -4.56
C SER A 831 -7.06 41.10 -5.22
N PRO A 832 -7.06 39.82 -4.79
CA PRO A 832 -7.81 38.74 -5.43
C PRO A 832 -9.35 38.95 -5.40
N GLU A 833 -9.88 39.67 -4.42
CA GLU A 833 -11.29 40.05 -4.34
C GLU A 833 -11.73 40.97 -5.50
N ASN A 834 -10.78 41.69 -6.10
CA ASN A 834 -11.01 42.63 -7.19
C ASN A 834 -10.70 42.05 -8.59
N SER A 835 -10.29 40.78 -8.68
CA SER A 835 -9.84 40.15 -9.94
C SER A 835 -10.84 40.32 -11.10
N ARG A 836 -12.16 40.22 -10.84
CA ARG A 836 -13.21 40.38 -11.87
C ARG A 836 -13.12 41.75 -12.56
N GLU A 837 -13.02 42.81 -11.78
CA GLU A 837 -13.04 44.18 -12.30
C GLU A 837 -11.71 44.57 -12.95
N ILE A 838 -10.58 44.08 -12.40
CA ILE A 838 -9.25 44.29 -12.99
C ILE A 838 -9.18 43.70 -14.40
N LEU A 839 -9.63 42.45 -14.59
CA LEU A 839 -9.63 41.79 -15.90
C LEU A 839 -10.52 42.52 -16.93
N LYS A 840 -11.67 43.06 -16.51
CA LYS A 840 -12.57 43.83 -17.38
C LYS A 840 -12.01 45.19 -17.76
N LYS A 841 -11.40 45.92 -16.80
CA LYS A 841 -10.79 47.25 -17.04
C LYS A 841 -9.66 47.19 -18.07
N ASN A 842 -8.83 46.15 -18.01
CA ASN A 842 -7.71 45.98 -18.93
C ASN A 842 -8.11 45.88 -20.41
N LEU A 843 -9.30 45.35 -20.70
CA LEU A 843 -9.84 45.32 -22.07
C LEU A 843 -10.40 46.66 -22.54
N ALA A 844 -10.76 47.56 -21.63
CA ALA A 844 -11.24 48.91 -21.93
C ALA A 844 -10.09 49.88 -22.22
N ALA A 845 -8.97 49.77 -21.49
CA ALA A 845 -7.78 50.62 -21.67
C ALA A 845 -7.10 50.43 -23.04
N GLY A 846 -7.12 49.21 -23.59
CA GLY A 846 -6.58 48.90 -24.93
C GLY A 846 -7.33 49.55 -26.11
N ARG A 847 -8.48 50.21 -25.88
CA ARG A 847 -9.23 50.93 -26.91
C ARG A 847 -8.84 52.40 -27.07
N SER A 848 -7.90 52.90 -26.27
CA SER A 848 -7.49 54.32 -26.31
C SER A 848 -6.08 54.56 -26.91
N GLY A 849 -5.42 53.53 -27.45
CA GLY A 849 -4.13 53.65 -28.13
C GLY A 849 -4.30 53.79 -29.65
N THR A 850 -3.88 54.93 -30.19
CA THR A 850 -3.77 55.22 -31.62
C THR A 850 -3.08 54.08 -32.40
N ALA A 851 -3.80 53.51 -33.37
CA ALA A 851 -3.30 52.49 -34.28
C ALA A 851 -2.31 53.10 -35.30
N THR A 852 -1.03 52.71 -35.23
CA THR A 852 -0.14 52.73 -36.39
C THR A 852 -0.34 51.43 -37.17
N PHE A 853 -1.08 51.54 -38.28
CA PHE A 853 -1.25 50.46 -39.25
C PHE A 853 0.04 50.23 -40.04
N VAL A 854 0.51 48.98 -40.10
CA VAL A 854 1.25 48.46 -41.25
C VAL A 854 0.49 47.23 -41.76
N SER A 855 -0.10 47.39 -42.93
CA SER A 855 -0.92 46.44 -43.69
C SER A 855 -0.09 45.56 -44.62
N ALA A 856 -0.53 44.32 -44.88
CA ALA A 856 -0.70 43.68 -46.22
C ALA A 856 -1.34 42.26 -46.09
N PRO A 857 -1.81 41.57 -47.15
CA PRO A 857 -3.25 41.37 -47.40
C PRO A 857 -3.68 39.91 -47.72
N GLY A 858 -4.98 39.63 -47.79
CA GLY A 858 -5.53 38.39 -48.38
C GLY A 858 -7.07 38.40 -48.45
N PRO A 859 -7.71 38.02 -49.58
CA PRO A 859 -9.06 38.48 -49.92
C PRO A 859 -10.18 37.57 -49.42
N ALA A 860 -11.34 38.16 -49.16
CA ALA A 860 -12.61 37.46 -48.96
C ALA A 860 -13.47 37.51 -50.25
N PRO A 861 -14.22 36.46 -50.61
CA PRO A 861 -15.28 36.55 -51.60
C PRO A 861 -16.60 36.99 -50.95
N ARG A 862 -17.36 37.78 -51.70
CA ARG A 862 -18.67 38.35 -51.36
C ARG A 862 -19.79 37.30 -51.44
N LEU A 863 -20.79 37.44 -50.59
CA LEU A 863 -22.09 36.78 -50.67
C LEU A 863 -23.16 37.87 -50.71
N ASP A 864 -23.95 37.87 -51.79
CA ASP A 864 -25.12 38.73 -51.96
C ASP A 864 -26.34 38.13 -51.25
N GLU A 865 -27.13 39.03 -50.68
CA GLU A 865 -28.39 38.79 -49.96
C GLU A 865 -29.53 38.35 -50.88
N ILE A 866 -30.37 37.41 -50.42
CA ILE A 866 -31.79 37.34 -50.81
C ILE A 866 -32.66 37.07 -49.57
N LYS A 867 -33.62 37.98 -49.35
CA LYS A 867 -34.73 37.93 -48.38
C LYS A 867 -35.83 36.97 -48.85
N SER A 868 -36.47 36.24 -47.93
CA SER A 868 -37.93 35.97 -47.91
C SER A 868 -38.28 35.22 -46.62
N SER A 869 -39.05 35.85 -45.73
CA SER A 869 -40.50 35.71 -45.51
C SER A 869 -40.90 34.54 -44.61
N SER A 870 -41.44 34.89 -43.45
CA SER A 870 -42.18 34.08 -42.49
C SER A 870 -43.43 33.43 -43.09
N PRO A 871 -44.00 32.39 -42.43
CA PRO A 871 -45.21 32.68 -41.66
C PRO A 871 -45.38 31.91 -40.33
N THR A 872 -45.99 32.66 -39.43
CA THR A 872 -46.82 32.40 -38.24
C THR A 872 -47.73 31.16 -38.25
N ALA A 873 -47.86 30.48 -37.08
CA ALA A 873 -49.13 30.00 -36.45
C ALA A 873 -48.83 29.17 -35.17
N THR A 874 -48.95 29.68 -33.93
CA THR A 874 -50.09 29.61 -32.98
C THR A 874 -50.80 28.25 -32.76
N ARG A 875 -50.58 27.64 -31.58
CA ARG A 875 -51.56 27.00 -30.63
C ARG A 875 -50.77 26.15 -29.60
N ALA A 876 -50.66 26.51 -28.32
CA ALA A 876 -51.64 26.44 -27.22
C ALA A 876 -52.10 25.01 -26.83
N ALA A 877 -51.54 24.47 -25.72
CA ALA A 877 -52.16 23.53 -24.78
C ALA A 877 -51.22 23.39 -23.56
N ALA A 878 -51.55 23.96 -22.41
CA ALA A 878 -52.30 23.34 -21.31
C ALA A 878 -51.35 22.77 -20.24
N ALA A 879 -51.28 23.49 -19.12
CA ALA A 879 -50.72 23.00 -17.87
C ALA A 879 -51.61 21.89 -17.28
N PRO A 880 -51.02 20.99 -16.49
CA PRO A 880 -51.64 20.64 -15.22
C PRO A 880 -50.69 20.89 -14.05
N GLN A 881 -51.30 21.36 -12.97
CA GLN A 881 -50.71 21.63 -11.67
C GLN A 881 -50.39 20.33 -10.91
N THR A 882 -49.27 20.38 -10.18
CA THR A 882 -49.00 19.86 -8.83
C THR A 882 -49.37 18.41 -8.48
N LEU A 883 -48.36 17.63 -8.05
CA LEU A 883 -48.44 16.79 -6.83
C LEU A 883 -47.06 16.11 -6.58
N PHE A 884 -46.24 16.66 -5.69
CA PHE A 884 -45.14 15.92 -5.06
C PHE A 884 -44.93 16.42 -3.62
N GLU A 885 -45.55 15.71 -2.70
CA GLU A 885 -45.22 15.68 -1.28
C GLU A 885 -44.95 14.21 -0.93
N SER A 886 -43.85 13.97 -0.21
CA SER A 886 -43.45 12.72 0.44
C SER A 886 -43.11 11.50 -0.45
N VAL A 887 -41.80 11.28 -0.68
CA VAL A 887 -41.25 9.92 -0.77
C VAL A 887 -39.99 9.85 0.09
N ALA A 888 -40.09 9.02 1.13
CA ALA A 888 -39.02 8.69 2.07
C ALA A 888 -37.78 8.15 1.34
N THR A 889 -36.62 8.66 1.71
CA THR A 889 -35.31 8.17 1.29
C THR A 889 -34.98 6.84 1.97
N THR A 890 -35.46 5.73 1.43
CA THR A 890 -34.76 4.44 1.53
C THR A 890 -33.79 4.35 0.36
N ARG A 891 -32.56 4.85 0.54
CA ARG A 891 -31.45 4.53 -0.36
C ARG A 891 -31.10 3.06 -0.15
N GLY A 892 -31.20 2.30 -1.24
CA GLY A 892 -30.80 0.91 -1.30
C GLY A 892 -29.36 0.74 -0.84
N VAL A 893 -29.19 -0.20 0.07
CA VAL A 893 -27.92 -0.85 0.35
C VAL A 893 -27.54 -1.60 -0.93
N GLU A 894 -26.63 -1.04 -1.72
CA GLU A 894 -26.00 -1.76 -2.83
C GLU A 894 -25.29 -2.98 -2.23
N SER A 895 -25.79 -4.15 -2.59
CA SER A 895 -25.14 -5.42 -2.26
C SER A 895 -23.85 -5.54 -3.07
N PRO A 896 -22.77 -6.07 -2.48
CA PRO A 896 -21.49 -6.21 -3.18
C PRO A 896 -21.62 -7.10 -4.43
N PRO A 897 -20.81 -6.88 -5.47
CA PRO A 897 -20.74 -7.78 -6.62
C PRO A 897 -20.33 -9.17 -6.12
N ALA A 898 -20.94 -10.21 -6.71
CA ALA A 898 -20.82 -11.60 -6.31
C ALA A 898 -19.37 -11.96 -5.94
N ALA A 899 -19.13 -12.12 -4.64
CA ALA A 899 -17.92 -12.74 -4.13
C ALA A 899 -17.87 -14.16 -4.71
N ILE A 900 -16.71 -14.53 -5.26
CA ILE A 900 -16.33 -15.93 -5.37
C ILE A 900 -16.49 -16.49 -3.95
N THR A 901 -17.52 -17.31 -3.74
CA THR A 901 -17.82 -17.94 -2.45
C THR A 901 -16.76 -18.99 -2.16
N ALA A 902 -15.58 -18.53 -1.73
CA ALA A 902 -14.69 -19.31 -0.90
C ALA A 902 -15.15 -19.10 0.55
N ASN A 903 -15.90 -20.07 1.08
CA ASN A 903 -16.25 -20.15 2.49
C ASN A 903 -14.96 -20.03 3.32
N SER A 904 -14.74 -18.87 3.93
CA SER A 904 -13.62 -18.60 4.82
C SER A 904 -14.19 -18.23 6.17
N ALA A 905 -13.81 -19.01 7.19
CA ALA A 905 -14.07 -18.66 8.57
C ALA A 905 -13.47 -17.26 8.87
N PRO A 906 -14.13 -16.43 9.71
CA PRO A 906 -13.54 -15.20 10.23
C PRO A 906 -12.24 -15.53 10.97
N LEU A 907 -11.37 -14.53 11.15
CA LEU A 907 -10.00 -14.66 11.69
C LEU A 907 -9.98 -14.98 13.20
N GLU A 908 -10.85 -15.88 13.69
CA GLU A 908 -11.02 -16.27 15.10
C GLU A 908 -9.73 -16.77 15.77
N THR A 909 -8.67 -16.94 15.00
CA THR A 909 -7.57 -17.79 15.36
C THR A 909 -6.19 -17.13 15.41
N VAL A 910 -6.03 -15.89 14.93
CA VAL A 910 -4.87 -15.09 15.33
C VAL A 910 -5.17 -14.53 16.72
N PRO A 911 -4.27 -14.71 17.70
CA PRO A 911 -4.34 -14.03 18.99
C PRO A 911 -4.64 -12.55 18.82
N TYR A 912 -5.89 -12.16 19.07
CA TYR A 912 -6.34 -10.79 18.89
C TYR A 912 -6.67 -10.17 20.24
N PRO A 913 -6.34 -8.89 20.48
CA PRO A 913 -6.68 -8.24 21.73
C PRO A 913 -8.17 -8.26 21.98
N ASP A 914 -8.55 -8.43 23.24
CA ASP A 914 -9.92 -8.29 23.70
C ASP A 914 -10.04 -7.08 24.64
N ILE A 915 -11.21 -6.43 24.63
CA ILE A 915 -11.49 -5.23 25.44
C ILE A 915 -12.77 -5.48 26.23
N ILE A 916 -12.62 -5.49 27.55
CA ILE A 916 -13.72 -5.73 28.49
C ILE A 916 -13.90 -4.49 29.37
N ASN A 917 -15.15 -4.04 29.54
CA ASN A 917 -15.48 -3.01 30.53
C ASN A 917 -15.34 -3.59 31.94
N VAL A 918 -14.58 -2.92 32.80
CA VAL A 918 -14.40 -3.31 34.20
C VAL A 918 -15.35 -2.51 35.07
N ASP A 919 -16.06 -3.19 35.97
CA ASP A 919 -16.88 -2.52 36.98
C ASP A 919 -15.98 -1.80 37.99
N ASN A 920 -16.29 -0.53 38.27
CA ASN A 920 -15.50 0.32 39.16
C ASN A 920 -15.33 -0.26 40.57
N THR A 921 -16.25 -1.14 41.02
CA THR A 921 -16.17 -1.76 42.35
C THR A 921 -15.22 -2.96 42.43
N LYS A 922 -14.77 -3.50 41.28
CA LYS A 922 -13.87 -4.68 41.20
C LYS A 922 -12.41 -4.32 40.92
N LEU A 923 -12.11 -3.02 40.89
CA LEU A 923 -10.79 -2.49 40.52
C LEU A 923 -9.74 -2.64 41.61
N ALA A 924 -10.13 -2.55 42.89
CA ALA A 924 -9.19 -2.76 44.00
C ALA A 924 -8.58 -4.17 44.00
N ASP A 925 -9.25 -5.13 43.34
CA ASP A 925 -8.75 -6.50 43.18
C ASP A 925 -7.66 -6.61 42.09
N LEU A 926 -7.65 -5.67 41.14
CA LEU A 926 -6.63 -5.57 40.10
C LEU A 926 -5.42 -4.83 40.69
N HIS A 927 -4.43 -5.59 41.17
CA HIS A 927 -3.22 -5.06 41.78
C HIS A 927 -2.34 -4.33 40.74
N VAL A 928 -2.70 -3.07 40.45
CA VAL A 928 -1.98 -2.21 39.49
C VAL A 928 -0.72 -1.67 40.13
N ASN A 929 0.44 -1.97 39.54
CA ASN A 929 1.73 -1.53 40.07
C ASN A 929 2.12 -0.13 39.58
N THR A 930 1.88 0.15 38.30
CA THR A 930 2.26 1.42 37.65
C THR A 930 1.05 2.10 37.02
N LEU A 931 0.85 3.39 37.30
CA LEU A 931 -0.11 4.26 36.62
C LEU A 931 0.62 5.25 35.72
N VAL A 932 0.26 5.29 34.44
CA VAL A 932 0.68 6.33 33.50
C VAL A 932 -0.43 7.37 33.42
N THR A 933 -0.14 8.63 33.73
CA THR A 933 -1.09 9.74 33.65
C THR A 933 -0.43 10.98 33.05
N ALA A 934 -1.20 12.03 32.85
CA ALA A 934 -0.77 13.27 32.24
C ALA A 934 -1.26 14.49 33.02
N LEU A 935 -0.36 15.47 33.17
CA LEU A 935 -0.67 16.85 33.57
C LEU A 935 -1.27 17.60 32.37
N GLY A 936 -2.39 17.08 31.88
CA GLY A 936 -3.05 17.53 30.64
C GLY A 936 -3.64 18.93 30.73
N PHE A 937 -3.87 19.55 29.58
CA PHE A 937 -4.48 20.89 29.47
C PHE A 937 -6.03 20.88 29.45
N GLU A 938 -6.65 19.71 29.46
CA GLU A 938 -8.12 19.56 29.46
C GLU A 938 -8.69 19.71 30.88
N ASP A 939 -9.80 20.45 31.04
CA ASP A 939 -10.47 20.69 32.34
C ASP A 939 -10.73 19.41 33.17
N ARG A 940 -10.97 18.29 32.49
CA ARG A 940 -11.27 16.98 33.10
C ARG A 940 -10.06 16.17 33.55
N ALA A 941 -8.83 16.56 33.17
CA ALA A 941 -7.63 15.76 33.39
C ALA A 941 -7.30 15.58 34.89
N LEU A 942 -7.42 16.65 35.69
CA LEU A 942 -7.17 16.61 37.14
C LEU A 942 -8.15 15.67 37.86
N ILE A 943 -9.44 15.84 37.57
CA ILE A 943 -10.51 15.02 38.16
C ILE A 943 -10.32 13.55 37.80
N SER A 944 -9.97 13.26 36.54
CA SER A 944 -9.68 11.89 36.09
C SER A 944 -8.52 11.27 36.86
N THR A 945 -7.42 12.02 37.03
CA THR A 945 -6.23 11.55 37.76
C THR A 945 -6.57 11.27 39.23
N GLN A 946 -7.32 12.15 39.90
CA GLN A 946 -7.77 11.95 41.27
C GLN A 946 -8.64 10.70 41.42
N ARG A 947 -9.56 10.46 40.48
CA ARG A 947 -10.40 9.26 40.45
C ARG A 947 -9.57 7.99 40.22
N ALA A 948 -8.59 8.03 39.30
CA ALA A 948 -7.71 6.91 39.01
C ALA A 948 -6.83 6.54 40.22
N LEU A 949 -6.20 7.51 40.87
CA LEU A 949 -5.36 7.30 42.06
C LEU A 949 -6.16 6.73 43.23
N SER A 950 -7.40 7.19 43.41
CA SER A 950 -8.30 6.70 44.46
C SER A 950 -8.75 5.26 44.21
N ALA A 951 -8.86 4.83 42.95
CA ALA A 951 -9.37 3.52 42.58
C ALA A 951 -8.28 2.44 42.46
N LEU A 952 -7.05 2.81 42.05
CA LEU A 952 -6.01 1.85 41.67
C LEU A 952 -4.83 1.75 42.66
N THR A 953 -4.63 2.75 43.53
CA THR A 953 -3.54 2.80 44.55
C THR A 953 -2.18 2.26 44.05
N PRO A 954 -1.60 2.85 42.99
CA PRO A 954 -0.37 2.35 42.38
C PRO A 954 0.87 2.60 43.25
N ASN A 955 1.90 1.74 43.13
CA ASN A 955 3.20 1.97 43.79
C ASN A 955 4.02 3.05 43.06
N ARG A 956 3.87 3.12 41.74
CA ARG A 956 4.60 4.06 40.87
C ARG A 956 3.66 4.81 39.95
N VAL A 957 3.91 6.10 39.76
CA VAL A 957 3.21 6.94 38.79
C VAL A 957 4.20 7.54 37.79
N VAL A 958 3.88 7.42 36.50
CA VAL A 958 4.58 8.11 35.42
C VAL A 958 3.69 9.26 34.95
N ALA A 959 4.09 10.50 35.24
CA ALA A 959 3.32 11.70 34.93
C ALA A 959 3.92 12.45 33.73
N ILE A 960 3.15 12.58 32.66
CA ILE A 960 3.57 13.32 31.46
C ILE A 960 3.28 14.81 31.65
N THR A 961 4.29 15.66 31.44
CA THR A 961 4.20 17.11 31.59
C THR A 961 3.98 17.78 30.23
N TYR A 962 3.09 18.78 30.17
CA TYR A 962 2.84 19.57 28.96
C TYR A 962 3.17 21.07 29.20
N PRO A 963 3.73 21.79 28.22
CA PRO A 963 4.17 23.19 28.39
C PRO A 963 3.09 24.21 28.76
N SER A 964 1.79 23.85 28.73
CA SER A 964 0.68 24.81 28.73
C SER A 964 -0.53 24.41 29.60
N GLY A 965 -0.35 23.51 30.58
CA GLY A 965 -1.47 22.99 31.40
C GLY A 965 -1.87 23.94 32.55
N PRO A 966 -3.15 24.34 32.68
CA PRO A 966 -3.63 25.00 33.89
C PRO A 966 -3.69 23.98 35.05
N GLY A 967 -3.16 24.33 36.21
CA GLY A 967 -3.36 23.54 37.45
C GLY A 967 -2.18 22.70 37.94
N GLY A 968 -0.94 22.95 37.50
CA GLY A 968 0.25 22.17 37.91
C GLY A 968 0.36 21.91 39.42
N ILE A 969 0.08 22.91 40.26
CA ILE A 969 0.11 22.78 41.74
C ILE A 969 -0.96 21.79 42.25
N ASP A 970 -2.17 21.80 41.69
CA ASP A 970 -3.25 20.92 42.14
C ASP A 970 -3.00 19.46 41.72
N PHE A 971 -2.34 19.26 40.58
CA PHE A 971 -1.86 17.95 40.16
C PHE A 971 -0.72 17.43 41.04
N GLU A 972 0.29 18.25 41.33
CA GLU A 972 1.38 17.90 42.24
C GLU A 972 0.82 17.50 43.61
N ASN A 973 -0.11 18.29 44.16
CA ASN A 973 -0.80 17.96 45.41
C ASN A 973 -1.58 16.64 45.36
N ALA A 974 -2.20 16.29 44.22
CA ALA A 974 -2.92 15.04 44.06
C ALA A 974 -1.96 13.84 43.98
N LEU A 975 -0.82 14.01 43.30
CA LEU A 975 0.23 13.00 43.17
C LEU A 975 0.93 12.76 44.52
N ASP A 976 1.28 13.81 45.26
CA ASP A 976 1.91 13.70 46.58
C ASP A 976 1.04 12.97 47.59
N ARG A 977 -0.28 13.23 47.57
CA ARG A 977 -1.26 12.56 48.44
C ARG A 977 -1.44 11.06 48.14
N SER A 978 -1.01 10.59 46.97
CA SER A 978 -1.15 9.18 46.59
C SER A 978 -0.14 8.27 47.29
N GLY A 979 0.98 8.81 47.76
CA GLY A 979 2.07 8.04 48.37
C GLY A 979 2.89 7.19 47.38
N ALA A 980 2.64 7.30 46.07
CA ALA A 980 3.36 6.59 45.02
C ALA A 980 4.70 7.26 44.67
N GLU A 981 5.65 6.50 44.13
CA GLU A 981 6.86 7.04 43.54
C GLU A 981 6.54 7.69 42.18
N VAL A 982 6.76 9.00 42.05
CA VAL A 982 6.41 9.76 40.83
C VAL A 982 7.64 10.03 39.97
N SER A 983 7.56 9.67 38.69
CA SER A 983 8.54 10.06 37.66
C SER A 983 7.88 10.93 36.60
N TYR A 984 8.53 12.03 36.22
CA TYR A 984 8.05 12.97 35.21
C TYR A 984 8.67 12.70 33.84
N VAL A 985 7.86 12.79 32.79
CA VAL A 985 8.27 12.63 31.38
C VAL A 985 7.79 13.84 30.58
N ASP A 986 8.69 14.48 29.84
CA ASP A 986 8.32 15.62 28.99
C ASP A 986 7.47 15.18 27.79
N ALA A 987 6.57 16.05 27.32
CA ALA A 987 5.65 15.80 26.20
C ALA A 987 6.30 15.36 24.88
N ASP A 988 7.58 15.67 24.67
CA ASP A 988 8.32 15.29 23.46
C ASP A 988 9.23 14.08 23.67
N SER A 989 9.27 13.52 24.88
CA SER A 989 10.11 12.39 25.24
C SER A 989 9.35 11.06 25.15
N PRO A 990 9.97 9.98 24.62
CA PRO A 990 9.36 8.66 24.66
C PRO A 990 9.23 8.16 26.11
N ILE A 991 8.17 7.41 26.38
CA ILE A 991 8.00 6.73 27.67
C ILE A 991 8.82 5.45 27.66
N ASP A 992 9.84 5.38 28.51
CA ASP A 992 10.63 4.16 28.67
C ASP A 992 9.97 3.22 29.69
N PHE A 993 9.47 2.10 29.17
CA PHE A 993 8.97 0.99 29.99
C PHE A 993 10.08 -0.05 30.09
N ALA A 994 10.99 0.12 31.05
CA ALA A 994 12.07 -0.83 31.31
C ALA A 994 11.54 -2.28 31.42
N PRO A 995 12.30 -3.30 30.98
CA PRO A 995 11.91 -4.69 31.13
C PRO A 995 11.77 -5.04 32.61
N SER A 996 10.61 -5.54 33.04
CA SER A 996 10.41 -6.06 34.40
C SER A 996 10.60 -7.57 34.41
N SER A 997 11.27 -8.10 35.44
CA SER A 997 11.44 -9.54 35.66
C SER A 997 10.18 -10.23 36.22
N LEU A 998 9.15 -9.45 36.59
CA LEU A 998 7.88 -9.92 37.09
C LEU A 998 6.74 -9.32 36.24
N PRO A 999 5.71 -10.11 35.85
CA PRO A 999 4.51 -9.57 35.23
C PRO A 999 3.78 -8.70 36.27
N SER A 1000 3.63 -7.40 36.00
CA SER A 1000 2.87 -6.50 36.85
C SER A 1000 1.88 -5.70 36.00
N LEU A 1001 0.61 -5.70 36.38
CA LEU A 1001 -0.44 -5.00 35.64
C LEU A 1001 -0.23 -3.48 35.72
N SER A 1002 -0.25 -2.81 34.57
CA SER A 1002 -0.12 -1.36 34.46
C SER A 1002 -1.44 -0.72 34.04
N ALA A 1003 -1.67 0.51 34.45
CA ALA A 1003 -2.83 1.31 34.06
C ALA A 1003 -2.42 2.61 33.34
N ILE A 1004 -3.28 3.11 32.45
CA ILE A 1004 -3.08 4.35 31.70
C ILE A 1004 -4.33 5.21 31.81
N ASP A 1005 -4.22 6.44 32.32
CA ASP A 1005 -5.27 7.45 32.22
C ASP A 1005 -5.13 8.28 30.92
N THR A 1006 -5.98 7.95 29.95
CA THR A 1006 -5.96 8.59 28.63
C THR A 1006 -6.50 10.03 28.64
N THR A 1007 -7.18 10.45 29.71
CA THR A 1007 -7.97 11.68 29.73
C THR A 1007 -7.12 12.94 29.54
N GLY A 1008 -5.96 13.02 30.18
CA GLY A 1008 -5.02 14.14 30.02
C GLY A 1008 -3.98 13.94 28.91
N MET A 1009 -3.88 12.74 28.33
CA MET A 1009 -2.79 12.37 27.43
C MET A 1009 -3.06 12.77 25.97
N THR A 1010 -1.99 13.11 25.24
CA THR A 1010 -2.05 13.23 23.77
C THR A 1010 -2.08 11.85 23.10
N LYS A 1011 -2.66 11.79 21.90
CA LYS A 1011 -2.81 10.52 21.15
C LYS A 1011 -1.48 9.77 20.92
N PRO A 1012 -0.33 10.42 20.64
CA PRO A 1012 0.95 9.70 20.54
C PRO A 1012 1.30 8.91 21.81
N HIS A 1013 1.19 9.53 22.99
CA HIS A 1013 1.47 8.84 24.25
C HIS A 1013 0.49 7.71 24.52
N ILE A 1014 -0.80 7.91 24.22
CA ILE A 1014 -1.80 6.84 24.35
C ILE A 1014 -1.41 5.66 23.47
N TYR A 1015 -1.04 5.93 22.21
CA TYR A 1015 -0.67 4.90 21.26
C TYR A 1015 0.56 4.10 21.72
N HIS A 1016 1.64 4.80 22.09
CA HIS A 1016 2.87 4.18 22.56
C HIS A 1016 2.68 3.43 23.88
N ALA A 1017 2.01 4.03 24.88
CA ALA A 1017 1.81 3.40 26.18
C ALA A 1017 0.97 2.13 26.10
N VAL A 1018 -0.18 2.17 25.41
CA VAL A 1018 -1.05 0.99 25.25
C VAL A 1018 -0.31 -0.11 24.52
N ARG A 1019 0.35 0.21 23.40
CA ARG A 1019 1.07 -0.79 22.60
C ARG A 1019 2.24 -1.41 23.37
N SER A 1020 3.09 -0.60 24.00
CA SER A 1020 4.27 -1.09 24.73
C SER A 1020 3.88 -1.93 25.94
N LEU A 1021 2.91 -1.48 26.74
CA LEU A 1021 2.45 -2.22 27.91
C LEU A 1021 1.72 -3.51 27.53
N LEU A 1022 0.88 -3.49 26.49
CA LEU A 1022 0.19 -4.69 26.04
C LEU A 1022 1.16 -5.73 25.44
N SER A 1023 2.20 -5.28 24.72
CA SER A 1023 3.26 -6.17 24.21
C SER A 1023 4.15 -6.74 25.32
N ARG A 1024 4.42 -5.95 26.39
CA ARG A 1024 5.29 -6.37 27.50
C ARG A 1024 4.56 -7.26 28.51
N ASP A 1025 3.39 -6.82 28.97
CA ASP A 1025 2.67 -7.41 30.12
C ASP A 1025 1.53 -8.33 29.69
N GLY A 1026 1.14 -8.31 28.40
CA GLY A 1026 -0.02 -9.05 27.90
C GLY A 1026 -1.37 -8.50 28.36
N ALA A 1027 -1.40 -7.51 29.26
CA ALA A 1027 -2.61 -6.83 29.71
C ALA A 1027 -2.35 -5.39 30.13
N VAL A 1028 -3.34 -4.50 29.95
CA VAL A 1028 -3.29 -3.11 30.40
C VAL A 1028 -4.68 -2.61 30.78
N VAL A 1029 -4.75 -1.81 31.85
CA VAL A 1029 -5.97 -1.11 32.25
C VAL A 1029 -5.99 0.29 31.66
N VAL A 1030 -7.08 0.68 31.02
CA VAL A 1030 -7.26 2.01 30.44
C VAL A 1030 -8.36 2.74 31.20
N VAL A 1031 -8.03 3.92 31.73
CA VAL A 1031 -8.96 4.84 32.36
C VAL A 1031 -9.31 5.96 31.38
N HIS A 1032 -10.59 6.29 31.28
CA HIS A 1032 -11.08 7.38 30.43
C HIS A 1032 -12.26 8.10 31.08
N THR A 1033 -12.14 9.42 31.23
CA THR A 1033 -13.20 10.28 31.75
C THR A 1033 -13.79 11.14 30.62
N GLU A 1034 -15.10 11.08 30.43
CA GLU A 1034 -15.82 11.91 29.45
C GLU A 1034 -15.88 13.37 29.90
N ALA A 1035 -16.11 14.30 28.97
CA ALA A 1035 -16.42 15.69 29.29
C ALA A 1035 -17.94 15.90 29.37
N GLU A 1036 -18.40 16.89 30.13
CA GLU A 1036 -19.81 17.30 30.14
C GLU A 1036 -20.17 18.00 28.83
N GLU A 1037 -19.29 18.90 28.38
CA GLU A 1037 -19.41 19.61 27.11
C GLU A 1037 -18.17 19.45 26.24
N TYR A 1038 -18.40 19.38 24.92
CA TYR A 1038 -17.35 19.22 23.93
C TYR A 1038 -17.50 20.26 22.82
N TYR A 1039 -16.40 20.91 22.46
CA TYR A 1039 -16.39 21.86 21.35
C TYR A 1039 -16.18 21.15 19.98
N PRO A 1040 -16.73 21.70 18.87
CA PRO A 1040 -17.72 22.80 18.83
C PRO A 1040 -19.05 22.38 19.47
N LEU A 1041 -19.80 23.35 20.03
CA LEU A 1041 -21.08 23.08 20.71
C LEU A 1041 -22.15 22.61 19.70
N ASN A 1042 -23.09 21.77 20.16
CA ASN A 1042 -24.17 21.27 19.30
C ASN A 1042 -25.05 22.40 18.74
N GLU A 1043 -25.29 23.44 19.52
CA GLU A 1043 -26.11 24.60 19.12
C GLU A 1043 -25.49 25.36 17.94
N ASP A 1044 -24.20 25.68 18.04
CA ASP A 1044 -23.43 26.36 16.99
C ASP A 1044 -23.41 25.55 15.68
N VAL A 1045 -23.16 24.24 15.80
CA VAL A 1045 -23.13 23.34 14.64
C VAL A 1045 -24.50 23.23 14.00
N GLY A 1046 -25.57 23.11 14.80
CA GLY A 1046 -26.94 23.03 14.31
C GLY A 1046 -27.34 24.26 13.49
N ALA A 1047 -26.98 25.45 13.99
CA ALA A 1047 -27.24 26.71 13.28
C ALA A 1047 -26.56 26.77 11.90
N ARG A 1048 -25.28 26.36 11.80
CA ARG A 1048 -24.52 26.40 10.54
C ARG A 1048 -24.92 25.32 9.55
N LEU A 1049 -25.21 24.10 10.00
CA LEU A 1049 -25.61 23.01 9.11
C LEU A 1049 -26.93 23.24 8.36
N SER A 1050 -27.76 24.16 8.85
CA SER A 1050 -29.02 24.59 8.24
C SER A 1050 -28.84 25.55 7.04
N LEU A 1051 -27.65 26.13 6.88
CA LEU A 1051 -27.31 27.03 5.76
C LEU A 1051 -27.02 26.19 4.51
N ALA A 1052 -27.63 26.53 3.38
CA ALA A 1052 -27.44 25.85 2.08
C ALA A 1052 -27.71 24.33 2.09
N PRO A 1053 -28.94 23.88 2.38
CA PRO A 1053 -29.28 22.46 2.58
C PRO A 1053 -28.93 21.54 1.39
N ASP A 1054 -28.87 22.09 0.18
CA ASP A 1054 -28.64 21.35 -1.06
C ASP A 1054 -27.16 21.24 -1.48
N ASP A 1055 -26.21 21.84 -0.75
CA ASP A 1055 -24.78 21.82 -1.08
C ASP A 1055 -23.91 21.39 0.11
N ASP A 1056 -23.47 20.12 0.10
CA ASP A 1056 -22.62 19.54 1.13
C ASP A 1056 -21.30 20.33 1.34
N TYR A 1057 -20.71 20.90 0.28
CA TYR A 1057 -19.45 21.64 0.37
C TYR A 1057 -19.66 23.01 1.00
N ALA A 1058 -20.72 23.72 0.60
CA ALA A 1058 -21.09 25.01 1.19
C ALA A 1058 -21.44 24.86 2.69
N ARG A 1059 -22.13 23.78 3.06
CA ARG A 1059 -22.45 23.45 4.47
C ARG A 1059 -21.22 23.26 5.33
N LEU A 1060 -20.19 22.56 4.81
CA LEU A 1060 -18.92 22.42 5.52
C LEU A 1060 -18.17 23.74 5.62
N GLU A 1061 -18.10 24.52 4.54
CA GLU A 1061 -17.45 25.83 4.52
C GLU A 1061 -18.10 26.78 5.54
N ALA A 1062 -19.43 26.75 5.68
CA ALA A 1062 -20.17 27.53 6.68
C ALA A 1062 -19.87 27.14 8.14
N CYS A 1063 -19.29 25.96 8.38
CA CYS A 1063 -18.85 25.54 9.71
C CYS A 1063 -17.38 25.91 9.99
N GLY A 1064 -16.61 26.40 9.01
CA GLY A 1064 -15.16 26.52 9.11
C GLY A 1064 -14.65 27.38 10.28
N ASP A 1065 -15.38 28.43 10.65
CA ASP A 1065 -15.04 29.35 11.74
C ASP A 1065 -15.34 28.80 13.15
N ILE A 1066 -16.20 27.77 13.26
CA ILE A 1066 -16.54 27.12 14.53
C ILE A 1066 -15.71 25.87 14.80
N LEU A 1067 -14.94 25.36 13.82
CA LEU A 1067 -14.04 24.19 13.95
C LEU A 1067 -12.77 24.45 14.79
N THR A 1068 -12.83 25.39 15.72
CA THR A 1068 -11.67 25.94 16.44
C THR A 1068 -11.26 25.06 17.64
N GLY A 1069 -10.01 25.22 18.07
CA GLY A 1069 -9.35 24.35 19.06
C GLY A 1069 -7.94 23.89 18.63
N GLU A 1070 -7.60 24.04 17.34
CA GLU A 1070 -6.33 23.63 16.74
C GLU A 1070 -5.87 24.69 15.74
N LYS A 1071 -4.58 25.00 15.69
CA LYS A 1071 -3.97 25.90 14.70
C LYS A 1071 -3.15 25.13 13.67
N ARG A 1072 -3.21 25.61 12.42
CA ARG A 1072 -2.40 25.15 11.29
C ARG A 1072 -1.02 25.87 11.30
N PRO A 1073 0.03 25.33 10.65
CA PRO A 1073 0.06 24.11 9.82
C PRO A 1073 -0.10 22.82 10.63
N TYR A 1074 -0.45 21.72 9.94
CA TYR A 1074 -0.43 20.39 10.55
C TYR A 1074 0.88 19.69 10.20
N HIS A 1075 1.40 18.91 11.15
CA HIS A 1075 2.57 18.06 10.99
C HIS A 1075 2.17 16.59 11.04
N PHE A 1076 2.78 15.76 10.20
CA PHE A 1076 2.47 14.34 10.09
C PHE A 1076 3.50 13.52 10.84
N VAL A 1077 3.10 12.95 11.97
CA VAL A 1077 3.96 12.14 12.82
C VAL A 1077 3.62 10.67 12.59
N SER A 1078 4.60 9.88 12.17
CA SER A 1078 4.47 8.42 12.16
C SER A 1078 4.68 7.89 13.58
N MET A 1079 3.72 7.10 14.08
CA MET A 1079 3.82 6.46 15.41
C MET A 1079 4.69 5.20 15.35
N HIS A 1080 4.76 4.57 14.19
CA HIS A 1080 5.71 3.54 13.82
C HIS A 1080 5.55 3.25 12.32
N SER A 1081 6.61 2.72 11.71
CA SER A 1081 6.58 2.16 10.36
C SER A 1081 6.88 0.66 10.42
N ALA A 1082 6.41 -0.07 9.42
CA ALA A 1082 6.70 -1.47 9.24
C ALA A 1082 7.34 -1.73 7.87
N ASP A 1083 8.15 -2.79 7.77
CA ASP A 1083 8.72 -3.23 6.49
C ASP A 1083 7.60 -3.68 5.55
N VAL A 1084 7.28 -2.88 4.54
CA VAL A 1084 6.28 -3.19 3.50
C VAL A 1084 6.75 -2.67 2.15
N ASP A 1085 6.27 -3.29 1.08
CA ASP A 1085 6.50 -2.76 -0.27
C ASP A 1085 5.61 -1.54 -0.54
N ASP A 1086 6.22 -0.36 -0.57
CA ASP A 1086 5.54 0.90 -0.87
C ASP A 1086 4.95 1.00 -2.28
N GLY A 1087 5.31 0.09 -3.20
CA GLY A 1087 4.67 -0.01 -4.51
C GLY A 1087 3.27 -0.62 -4.50
N ARG A 1088 2.81 -1.18 -3.37
CA ARG A 1088 1.48 -1.80 -3.25
C ARG A 1088 0.39 -0.76 -3.00
N ARG A 1089 -0.84 -1.15 -3.35
CA ARG A 1089 -2.05 -0.37 -3.04
C ARG A 1089 -2.19 -0.17 -1.54
N ARG A 1090 -2.75 0.96 -1.14
CA ARG A 1090 -2.89 1.35 0.27
C ARG A 1090 -4.34 1.52 0.66
N VAL A 1091 -4.67 1.02 1.84
CA VAL A 1091 -5.94 1.29 2.51
C VAL A 1091 -5.69 2.13 3.74
N LEU A 1092 -6.52 3.15 3.95
CA LEU A 1092 -6.57 3.92 5.19
C LEU A 1092 -7.80 3.54 6.00
N LEU A 1093 -7.62 3.19 7.27
CA LEU A 1093 -8.68 3.21 8.26
C LEU A 1093 -8.54 4.47 9.13
N ALA A 1094 -9.49 5.40 9.01
CA ALA A 1094 -9.49 6.64 9.78
C ALA A 1094 -10.89 6.97 10.28
N SER A 1095 -10.99 7.86 11.27
CA SER A 1095 -12.28 8.31 11.79
C SER A 1095 -12.61 9.72 11.34
N SER A 1096 -13.88 9.97 11.04
CA SER A 1096 -14.40 11.33 10.92
C SER A 1096 -14.85 11.85 12.29
N SER A 1097 -14.65 13.13 12.54
CA SER A 1097 -15.11 13.81 13.74
C SER A 1097 -15.67 15.19 13.37
N ALA A 1098 -16.29 15.89 14.33
CA ALA A 1098 -16.71 17.27 14.10
C ALA A 1098 -15.51 18.17 13.74
N LYS A 1099 -14.34 17.95 14.37
CA LYS A 1099 -13.05 18.57 14.05
C LYS A 1099 -12.35 17.80 12.92
N HIS A 1100 -12.93 17.83 11.72
CA HIS A 1100 -12.56 16.96 10.59
C HIS A 1100 -11.28 17.36 9.84
N GLU A 1101 -10.68 18.51 10.15
CA GLU A 1101 -9.51 19.02 9.44
C GLU A 1101 -8.31 18.07 9.46
N ARG A 1102 -8.10 17.32 10.54
CA ARG A 1102 -7.04 16.29 10.59
C ARG A 1102 -7.24 15.18 9.56
N LEU A 1103 -8.48 14.73 9.36
CA LEU A 1103 -8.79 13.70 8.35
C LEU A 1103 -8.50 14.25 6.95
N PHE A 1104 -9.01 15.45 6.65
CA PHE A 1104 -8.78 16.04 5.34
C PHE A 1104 -7.30 16.34 5.07
N SER A 1105 -6.56 16.87 6.04
CA SER A 1105 -5.11 17.11 5.88
C SER A 1105 -4.33 15.82 5.63
N LEU A 1106 -4.68 14.71 6.29
CA LEU A 1106 -4.07 13.40 6.01
C LEU A 1106 -4.37 12.93 4.57
N LEU A 1107 -5.63 13.04 4.15
CA LEU A 1107 -6.09 12.64 2.82
C LEU A 1107 -5.54 13.53 1.69
N GLU A 1108 -5.15 14.76 1.99
CA GLU A 1108 -4.51 15.67 1.03
C GLU A 1108 -3.01 15.41 0.86
N GLU A 1109 -2.33 14.99 1.92
CA GLU A 1109 -0.89 14.76 1.91
C GLU A 1109 -0.52 13.38 1.37
N ARG A 1110 -1.38 12.37 1.60
CA ARG A 1110 -1.13 10.99 1.17
C ARG A 1110 -2.28 10.46 0.30
N ASP A 1111 -1.91 9.91 -0.84
CA ASP A 1111 -2.84 9.23 -1.73
C ASP A 1111 -3.14 7.81 -1.23
N TYR A 1112 -4.42 7.42 -1.27
CA TYR A 1112 -4.91 6.11 -0.86
C TYR A 1112 -5.78 5.49 -1.96
N ASP A 1113 -5.62 4.18 -2.19
CA ASP A 1113 -6.44 3.44 -3.16
C ASP A 1113 -7.82 3.08 -2.57
N HIS A 1114 -7.90 2.91 -1.24
CA HIS A 1114 -9.16 2.74 -0.52
C HIS A 1114 -9.15 3.49 0.82
N VAL A 1115 -10.30 4.04 1.23
CA VAL A 1115 -10.45 4.70 2.52
C VAL A 1115 -11.70 4.19 3.26
N GLU A 1116 -11.49 3.57 4.41
CA GLU A 1116 -12.53 3.27 5.38
C GLU A 1116 -12.66 4.42 6.39
N ILE A 1117 -13.84 5.05 6.41
CA ILE A 1117 -14.11 6.15 7.31
C ILE A 1117 -15.08 5.69 8.40
N LEU A 1118 -14.57 5.63 9.63
CA LEU A 1118 -15.39 5.41 10.82
C LEU A 1118 -16.25 6.65 11.07
N ILE A 1119 -17.57 6.47 11.12
CA ILE A 1119 -18.55 7.52 11.35
C ILE A 1119 -19.32 7.26 12.65
N PRO A 1120 -19.67 8.32 13.41
CA PRO A 1120 -20.34 8.13 14.69
C PRO A 1120 -21.79 7.67 14.52
N GLU A 1121 -22.22 6.75 15.38
CA GLU A 1121 -23.60 6.30 15.50
C GLU A 1121 -24.53 7.32 16.19
N GLY A 1122 -25.81 7.31 15.82
CA GLY A 1122 -26.85 8.18 16.36
C GLY A 1122 -26.93 9.58 15.75
N SER A 1123 -27.78 10.43 16.34
CA SER A 1123 -28.09 11.78 15.84
C SER A 1123 -27.75 12.85 16.87
N SER A 1124 -26.83 13.75 16.50
CA SER A 1124 -26.62 15.05 17.14
C SER A 1124 -25.96 15.97 16.12
N PRO A 1125 -26.07 17.31 16.24
CA PRO A 1125 -25.46 18.23 15.26
C PRO A 1125 -23.97 17.96 15.00
N ARG A 1126 -23.17 17.70 16.05
CA ARG A 1126 -21.75 17.33 15.90
C ARG A 1126 -21.54 16.01 15.15
N LYS A 1127 -22.40 15.01 15.39
CA LYS A 1127 -22.35 13.73 14.69
C LYS A 1127 -22.80 13.86 13.23
N ASP A 1128 -23.80 14.72 12.96
CA ASP A 1128 -24.23 15.06 11.61
C ASP A 1128 -23.13 15.78 10.83
N LEU A 1129 -22.40 16.69 11.47
CA LEU A 1129 -21.23 17.35 10.89
C LEU A 1129 -20.11 16.35 10.58
N ALA A 1130 -19.81 15.43 11.50
CA ALA A 1130 -18.84 14.36 11.26
C ALA A 1130 -19.25 13.46 10.08
N ARG A 1131 -20.53 13.11 9.96
CA ARG A 1131 -21.07 12.35 8.82
C ARG A 1131 -21.00 13.15 7.52
N LEU A 1132 -21.27 14.45 7.56
CA LEU A 1132 -21.13 15.35 6.41
C LEU A 1132 -19.67 15.42 5.95
N ALA A 1133 -18.73 15.63 6.87
CA ALA A 1133 -17.31 15.65 6.59
C ALA A 1133 -16.81 14.31 6.00
N ALA A 1134 -17.30 13.18 6.54
CA ALA A 1134 -17.00 11.85 6.00
C ALA A 1134 -17.51 11.70 4.56
N ARG A 1135 -18.73 12.16 4.26
CA ARG A 1135 -19.27 12.13 2.88
C ARG A 1135 -18.43 12.97 1.93
N VAL A 1136 -18.01 14.16 2.35
CA VAL A 1136 -17.15 15.03 1.53
C VAL A 1136 -15.76 14.44 1.34
N ALA A 1137 -15.15 13.87 2.39
CA ALA A 1137 -13.89 13.13 2.29
C ALA A 1137 -14.03 11.98 1.29
N ALA A 1138 -15.07 11.16 1.42
CA ALA A 1138 -15.32 10.01 0.56
C ALA A 1138 -15.51 10.39 -0.91
N LYS A 1139 -16.11 11.55 -1.21
CA LYS A 1139 -16.22 12.06 -2.59
C LYS A 1139 -14.86 12.33 -3.23
N ASP A 1140 -13.80 12.48 -2.42
CA ASP A 1140 -12.46 12.67 -2.94
C ASP A 1140 -11.79 11.39 -3.46
N PHE A 1141 -12.30 10.22 -3.06
CA PHE A 1141 -11.71 8.92 -3.33
C PHE A 1141 -12.67 8.03 -4.14
N HIS A 1142 -12.14 7.38 -5.17
CA HIS A 1142 -12.92 6.46 -6.02
C HIS A 1142 -13.39 5.21 -5.28
N SER A 1143 -12.72 4.85 -4.19
CA SER A 1143 -13.04 3.70 -3.34
C SER A 1143 -13.04 4.11 -1.88
N SER A 1144 -14.23 4.25 -1.30
CA SER A 1144 -14.40 4.55 0.11
C SER A 1144 -15.63 3.85 0.67
N ARG A 1145 -15.59 3.52 1.96
CA ARG A 1145 -16.71 2.90 2.68
C ARG A 1145 -16.85 3.52 4.06
N PHE A 1146 -18.11 3.59 4.53
CA PHE A 1146 -18.42 4.08 5.86
C PHE A 1146 -18.69 2.91 6.80
N ARG A 1147 -18.14 2.96 8.01
CA ARG A 1147 -18.42 2.03 9.10
C ARG A 1147 -18.97 2.81 10.27
N GLN A 1148 -20.17 2.47 10.73
CA GLN A 1148 -20.76 3.07 11.92
C GLN A 1148 -20.11 2.47 13.16
N VAL A 1149 -19.70 3.34 14.09
CA VAL A 1149 -19.12 2.95 15.38
C VAL A 1149 -19.59 3.90 16.48
N GLY A 1150 -19.72 3.40 17.71
CA GLY A 1150 -19.94 4.26 18.87
C GLY A 1150 -18.74 5.18 19.13
N SER A 1151 -18.98 6.48 19.36
CA SER A 1151 -17.88 7.47 19.56
C SER A 1151 -16.97 7.19 20.76
N SER A 1152 -17.50 6.44 21.74
CA SER A 1152 -16.80 6.00 22.95
C SER A 1152 -16.56 4.47 22.96
N SER A 1153 -16.77 3.76 21.84
CA SER A 1153 -16.62 2.29 21.79
C SER A 1153 -15.26 1.90 21.22
N ALA A 1154 -14.32 1.56 22.09
CA ALA A 1154 -13.03 0.98 21.66
C ALA A 1154 -13.22 -0.41 21.03
N THR A 1155 -14.19 -1.20 21.52
CA THR A 1155 -14.47 -2.56 21.05
C THR A 1155 -14.95 -2.57 19.60
N ASP A 1156 -15.85 -1.65 19.20
CA ASP A 1156 -16.33 -1.58 17.81
C ASP A 1156 -15.19 -1.25 16.84
N VAL A 1157 -14.34 -0.30 17.22
CA VAL A 1157 -13.19 0.12 16.40
C VAL A 1157 -12.20 -1.04 16.25
N LEU A 1158 -11.95 -1.80 17.32
CA LEU A 1158 -11.10 -2.97 17.31
C LEU A 1158 -11.65 -4.05 16.35
N ALA A 1159 -12.95 -4.33 16.40
CA ALA A 1159 -13.61 -5.27 15.49
C ALA A 1159 -13.55 -4.82 14.02
N VAL A 1160 -13.80 -3.53 13.76
CA VAL A 1160 -13.73 -2.97 12.40
C VAL A 1160 -12.29 -2.98 11.87
N ALA A 1161 -11.28 -2.72 12.71
CA ALA A 1161 -9.88 -2.80 12.31
C ALA A 1161 -9.53 -4.21 11.83
N ARG A 1162 -9.94 -5.24 12.57
CA ARG A 1162 -9.75 -6.64 12.17
C ARG A 1162 -10.46 -6.99 10.86
N ALA A 1163 -11.75 -6.68 10.75
CA ALA A 1163 -12.52 -6.97 9.54
C ALA A 1163 -11.95 -6.27 8.28
N THR A 1164 -11.50 -5.02 8.43
CA THR A 1164 -10.89 -4.28 7.33
C THR A 1164 -9.52 -4.86 6.96
N TYR A 1165 -8.74 -5.27 7.95
CA TYR A 1165 -7.44 -5.91 7.72
C TYR A 1165 -7.57 -7.23 6.97
N GLU A 1166 -8.56 -8.06 7.34
CA GLU A 1166 -8.92 -9.30 6.63
C GLU A 1166 -9.21 -9.05 5.15
N GLU A 1167 -10.04 -8.06 4.87
CA GLU A 1167 -10.48 -7.74 3.52
C GLU A 1167 -9.34 -7.21 2.66
N PHE A 1168 -8.62 -6.19 3.17
CA PHE A 1168 -7.67 -5.45 2.34
C PHE A 1168 -6.24 -5.95 2.45
N TYR A 1169 -5.71 -6.13 3.66
CA TYR A 1169 -4.34 -6.59 3.82
C TYR A 1169 -4.22 -8.04 3.36
N LYS A 1170 -4.98 -8.94 3.99
CA LYS A 1170 -4.84 -10.39 3.78
C LYS A 1170 -5.35 -10.84 2.40
N ARG A 1171 -6.59 -10.49 2.03
CA ARG A 1171 -7.22 -11.00 0.79
C ARG A 1171 -6.89 -10.17 -0.45
N ALA A 1172 -6.82 -8.86 -0.34
CA ALA A 1172 -6.66 -7.97 -1.50
C ALA A 1172 -5.23 -7.42 -1.71
N ASN A 1173 -4.27 -7.80 -0.84
CA ASN A 1173 -2.86 -7.44 -0.89
C ASN A 1173 -2.59 -5.93 -0.85
N PHE A 1174 -3.26 -5.23 0.07
CA PHE A 1174 -3.02 -3.84 0.36
C PHE A 1174 -1.99 -3.70 1.49
N ASN A 1175 -1.28 -2.58 1.51
CA ASN A 1175 -0.67 -2.05 2.72
C ASN A 1175 -1.77 -1.39 3.57
N PHE A 1176 -1.76 -1.66 4.87
CA PHE A 1176 -2.81 -1.24 5.78
C PHE A 1176 -2.32 -0.11 6.70
N GLU A 1177 -2.88 1.07 6.52
CA GLU A 1177 -2.54 2.25 7.31
C GLU A 1177 -3.71 2.69 8.20
N VAL A 1178 -3.38 3.31 9.32
CA VAL A 1178 -4.38 3.86 10.24
C VAL A 1178 -4.14 5.33 10.51
N GLY A 1179 -5.23 6.11 10.55
CA GLY A 1179 -5.20 7.53 10.90
C GLY A 1179 -5.78 7.75 12.31
N LEU A 1180 -4.99 8.33 13.22
CA LEU A 1180 -5.41 8.66 14.58
C LEU A 1180 -6.27 9.94 14.64
N THR A 1181 -7.25 10.05 13.75
CA THR A 1181 -8.10 11.23 13.55
C THR A 1181 -9.35 11.24 14.45
N GLY A 1182 -9.67 10.11 15.09
CA GLY A 1182 -10.87 9.90 15.92
C GLY A 1182 -10.75 10.33 17.38
N SER A 1183 -11.51 9.68 18.27
CA SER A 1183 -11.46 9.92 19.71
C SER A 1183 -10.21 9.30 20.35
N LYS A 1184 -9.96 9.59 21.64
CA LYS A 1184 -8.87 8.94 22.40
C LYS A 1184 -9.06 7.43 22.53
N LEU A 1185 -10.31 6.98 22.69
CA LEU A 1185 -10.65 5.55 22.74
C LEU A 1185 -10.46 4.84 21.39
N HIS A 1186 -10.67 5.55 20.26
CA HIS A 1186 -10.27 5.00 18.95
C HIS A 1186 -8.75 4.78 18.88
N THR A 1187 -7.95 5.70 19.42
CA THR A 1187 -6.48 5.53 19.50
C THR A 1187 -6.11 4.32 20.36
N VAL A 1188 -6.78 4.10 21.49
CA VAL A 1188 -6.58 2.91 22.34
C VAL A 1188 -6.83 1.62 21.54
N ALA A 1189 -7.95 1.54 20.84
CA ALA A 1189 -8.31 0.37 20.04
C ALA A 1189 -7.30 0.10 18.91
N LEU A 1190 -6.88 1.14 18.19
CA LEU A 1190 -5.89 1.01 17.11
C LEU A 1190 -4.50 0.65 17.65
N ALA A 1191 -4.11 1.18 18.82
CA ALA A 1191 -2.86 0.80 19.48
C ALA A 1191 -2.88 -0.67 19.90
N ALA A 1192 -3.97 -1.13 20.51
CA ALA A 1192 -4.15 -2.55 20.83
C ALA A 1192 -4.09 -3.41 19.56
N ALA A 1193 -4.86 -3.06 18.52
CA ALA A 1193 -4.87 -3.76 17.24
C ALA A 1193 -3.46 -3.91 16.63
N SER A 1194 -2.61 -2.89 16.74
CA SER A 1194 -1.24 -2.90 16.20
C SER A 1194 -0.30 -3.93 16.85
N THR A 1195 -0.66 -4.49 18.00
CA THR A 1195 0.11 -5.59 18.63
C THR A 1195 -0.11 -6.93 17.92
N ALA A 1196 -1.20 -7.07 17.17
CA ALA A 1196 -1.57 -8.28 16.44
C ALA A 1196 -1.60 -8.08 14.92
N LEU A 1197 -1.90 -6.87 14.44
CA LEU A 1197 -2.00 -6.54 13.02
C LEU A 1197 -0.77 -5.76 12.55
N LYS A 1198 -0.25 -6.10 11.38
CA LYS A 1198 0.85 -5.36 10.75
C LYS A 1198 0.32 -4.08 10.09
N PHE A 1199 0.41 -2.96 10.79
CA PHE A 1199 0.17 -1.65 10.20
C PHE A 1199 1.41 -1.21 9.44
N SER A 1200 1.27 -0.85 8.17
CA SER A 1200 2.40 -0.27 7.43
C SER A 1200 2.79 1.09 8.01
N GLN A 1201 1.79 1.88 8.40
CA GLN A 1201 1.97 3.17 9.07
C GLN A 1201 0.78 3.46 10.01
N ALA A 1202 1.07 4.13 11.12
CA ALA A 1202 0.06 4.76 11.97
C ALA A 1202 0.32 6.27 12.04
N TRP A 1203 -0.62 7.08 11.54
CA TRP A 1203 -0.44 8.52 11.38
C TRP A 1203 -1.13 9.31 12.49
N TYR A 1204 -0.36 10.18 13.14
CA TYR A 1204 -0.88 11.26 13.96
C TYR A 1204 -0.70 12.60 13.24
N VAL A 1205 -1.81 13.29 13.01
CA VAL A 1205 -1.81 14.66 12.48
C VAL A 1205 -1.76 15.62 13.67
N ARG A 1206 -0.57 16.19 13.91
CA ARG A 1206 -0.27 17.10 15.03
C ARG A 1206 -0.55 18.54 14.59
N PRO A 1207 -1.37 19.32 15.32
CA PRO A 1207 -1.50 20.75 15.07
C PRO A 1207 -0.24 21.50 15.52
N ASP A 1208 0.00 22.68 14.96
CA ASP A 1208 1.06 23.58 15.39
C ASP A 1208 0.86 24.01 16.86
N GLU A 1209 -0.38 24.38 17.20
CA GLU A 1209 -0.77 24.79 18.54
C GLU A 1209 -2.18 24.29 18.90
N PHE A 1210 -2.39 23.99 20.18
CA PHE A 1210 -3.72 23.73 20.76
C PHE A 1210 -4.31 25.01 21.34
N ASP A 1211 -5.62 25.20 21.22
CA ASP A 1211 -6.37 26.25 21.92
C ASP A 1211 -7.17 25.59 23.07
N PRO A 1212 -6.66 25.63 24.33
CA PRO A 1212 -7.26 24.93 25.47
C PRO A 1212 -8.68 25.40 25.77
N ALA A 1213 -9.01 26.67 25.49
CA ALA A 1213 -10.32 27.25 25.76
C ALA A 1213 -11.43 26.68 24.87
N ARG A 1214 -11.08 25.91 23.82
CA ARG A 1214 -12.02 25.37 22.83
C ARG A 1214 -11.88 23.85 22.67
N PHE A 1215 -11.70 23.14 23.78
CA PHE A 1215 -11.59 21.68 23.81
C PHE A 1215 -12.78 21.01 24.52
N THR A 1216 -12.84 21.07 25.84
CA THR A 1216 -13.81 20.38 26.69
C THR A 1216 -14.06 21.18 27.96
N THR A 1217 -15.26 21.08 28.51
CA THR A 1217 -15.61 21.70 29.80
C THR A 1217 -16.32 20.68 30.69
N GLY A 1218 -15.98 20.69 31.99
CA GLY A 1218 -16.53 19.76 32.98
C GLY A 1218 -16.00 18.31 32.84
N ALA A 1219 -16.28 17.48 33.84
CA ALA A 1219 -15.86 16.08 33.89
C ALA A 1219 -17.06 15.15 34.14
N GLY A 1220 -17.43 14.40 33.10
CA GLY A 1220 -18.51 13.42 33.12
C GLY A 1220 -18.10 12.08 33.74
N ASN A 1221 -18.64 10.99 33.21
CA ASN A 1221 -18.42 9.64 33.74
C ASN A 1221 -17.01 9.12 33.44
N THR A 1222 -16.44 8.39 34.40
CA THR A 1222 -15.16 7.66 34.24
C THR A 1222 -15.46 6.19 33.95
N SER A 1223 -14.88 5.69 32.86
CA SER A 1223 -14.93 4.30 32.43
C SER A 1223 -13.54 3.67 32.53
N MET A 1224 -13.51 2.37 32.82
CA MET A 1224 -12.28 1.59 32.85
C MET A 1224 -12.39 0.37 31.95
N LEU A 1225 -11.39 0.17 31.11
CA LEU A 1225 -11.30 -0.92 30.14
C LEU A 1225 -10.10 -1.80 30.50
N LEU A 1226 -10.30 -3.11 30.60
CA LEU A 1226 -9.21 -4.08 30.63
C LEU A 1226 -8.97 -4.57 29.21
N ILE A 1227 -7.74 -4.39 28.74
CA ILE A 1227 -7.29 -4.88 27.44
C ILE A 1227 -6.34 -6.04 27.67
N THR A 1228 -6.60 -7.18 27.04
CA THR A 1228 -5.76 -8.38 27.16
C THR A 1228 -5.32 -8.89 25.79
N SER A 1229 -4.06 -9.31 25.69
CA SER A 1229 -3.49 -9.95 24.49
C SER A 1229 -3.27 -11.45 24.76
N PRO A 1230 -3.64 -12.35 23.83
CA PRO A 1230 -3.55 -13.79 24.09
C PRO A 1230 -2.10 -14.33 24.05
N ARG A 1231 -1.13 -13.55 23.55
CA ARG A 1231 0.29 -13.95 23.42
C ARG A 1231 1.00 -14.27 24.75
N ALA A 1232 0.46 -13.85 25.89
CA ALA A 1232 1.09 -14.06 27.20
C ALA A 1232 0.71 -15.40 27.88
N ARG A 1233 -0.19 -16.21 27.29
CA ARG A 1233 -0.64 -17.48 27.92
C ARG A 1233 0.19 -18.71 27.55
N GLU A 1234 1.07 -18.64 26.55
CA GLU A 1234 1.77 -19.82 26.00
C GLU A 1234 3.25 -19.94 26.43
N SER A 1235 3.76 -19.00 27.23
CA SER A 1235 5.12 -19.05 27.80
C SER A 1235 5.20 -19.69 29.20
N GLY A 1236 4.14 -20.39 29.62
CA GLY A 1236 4.03 -21.09 30.91
C GLY A 1236 4.08 -22.60 30.77
#